data_AF-A0A2D8I0W5-F1
#
_entry.id   AF-A0A2D8I0W5-F1
#
_cell.length_a   1.000
_cell.length_b   1.000
_cell.length_c   1.000
_cell.angle_alpha   90.00
_cell.angle_beta   90.00
_cell.angle_gamma   90.00
#
_symmetry.space_group_name_H-M   'P 1'
#
loop_
_entity.id
_entity.type
_entity.pdbx_description
1 polymer ?
#
loop_
_entity_poly.entity_id
_entity_poly.type
_entity_poly.pdbx_seq_one_letter_code
_entity_poly.pdbx_strand_id
1 'polypeptide(L)'
;MNSAPENIRLLWAGEWPLWQTLVLSLILVLLAVWIYRSEVKRGTSGRLRWLLPTLRCLSLITIVLTLAGPVLQLQREEGNRGKITVFLDSSESMSLKDESYKAGRKILLAKEHGFLPEESDIVDYRFAQGSRKLEKLAEILRKTDTENTGKDELVRIQKEITSILKLLGEEKSTFSKLTRDNFLLEEVWLNLDGSNWEDLLNQKRYTDESPDQYAYLSNSETKRNTGDQYARRIKAFLNPPEDGDYIFWLYSDDSSVLKIAQPRSENFKNIVKVDSYTGSSWKESVRSEKIFLEKQKIYPIEIIHKEGSGDDFCAIGWTLPSGKEEKPINGKYFSAPLSPKDTPEEMEIQNQISKKFEAIFQSDPQDKPVNFENLAISAMELSIVLQEKFDDYAESLLKQNILALNEAMKNFEAFTRMERATQLLSHPKNGLLEEFRDTHLLEIRNLSENATEVLWDNFSESEQFDTEIDPVSKYTNLSDGILSSLRVEDQNKEENNIRGAAVLISDGGHNQENSPLQTAKLLAVRNLPIYTVGLGSDQKPLDLALLQTVVPDSVYQEDRIKGIISIKDNLTPGTAYSIRINDSEGLNVWEKSMVGMDVGIGQITFDFPAKKVVEQRLADFPESEKEAIRTIPLSFKIEVEPIENEAETENNQLTFSIDASRRKNQMLIVDNRPRWETRYLNNLFERDDRWEVACVWGKPDSDEQILPRGEKINEFPISKEELLKFDQIVFGEIPTEEFSKEEQNWIVDFVTQRAGGILFIDGPRQNLRSYENKEKHPISALFPVTWKKNGPLRISPSSFVRPEEENRLNALTLDPIEERDEEIWKHLPLPAWISPVESLPGSDVYLEASTDGTDKNKSAKNTIPILTGRLVGAGKAFYMGFDETWRWRYEVADLYHQRFWNQLLSKVMERPFALNQDQLSMDVGGSAHNKGKAIPIRVRLRDKNGKIPEQPYPEVDALIWDEDEVIATVPLKGVDSSNGLFIGEVFGLDANSYQMSVRAPGILDEMEFSEQKLPFEIKPGLNKEKNFLVCDENLLSEMAELSGGSYFREENFNELKEVLRPISSGRIIINEIILWQSYGWLIFVVFLLGLEMFLRKRAGML
;
A
#
# COMPACT_ATOMS: atom_id res chain seq x y z
N MET A 1 46.06 -14.72 0.23
CA MET A 1 45.54 -14.49 -1.13
C MET A 1 44.92 -15.79 -1.60
N ASN A 2 43.66 -16.02 -1.25
CA ASN A 2 42.88 -17.13 -1.81
C ASN A 2 42.22 -16.55 -3.06
N SER A 3 42.76 -16.85 -4.23
CA SER A 3 42.15 -16.49 -5.51
C SER A 3 40.92 -17.37 -5.72
N ALA A 4 39.76 -16.73 -5.82
CA ALA A 4 38.50 -17.34 -6.28
C ALA A 4 38.70 -18.09 -7.61
N PRO A 5 37.88 -19.11 -7.92
CA PRO A 5 38.02 -19.89 -9.15
C PRO A 5 37.91 -18.98 -10.38
N GLU A 6 38.93 -19.00 -11.23
CA GLU A 6 38.91 -18.31 -12.52
C GLU A 6 37.95 -19.03 -13.46
N ASN A 7 36.85 -18.39 -13.82
CA ASN A 7 36.00 -18.87 -14.92
C ASN A 7 36.69 -18.50 -16.24
N ILE A 8 37.24 -19.52 -16.89
CA ILE A 8 37.93 -19.39 -18.18
C ILE A 8 36.93 -19.70 -19.29
N ARG A 9 36.60 -18.71 -20.13
CA ARG A 9 35.78 -18.91 -21.33
C ARG A 9 36.62 -18.66 -22.59
N LEU A 10 36.48 -19.53 -23.59
CA LEU A 10 37.10 -19.36 -24.90
C LEU A 10 36.06 -18.79 -25.87
N LEU A 11 36.30 -17.58 -26.34
CA LEU A 11 35.47 -16.88 -27.32
C LEU A 11 36.16 -16.80 -28.69
N TRP A 12 35.40 -16.54 -29.73
CA TRP A 12 35.87 -16.46 -31.11
C TRP A 12 35.45 -15.11 -31.70
N ALA A 13 36.40 -14.18 -31.81
CA ALA A 13 36.19 -12.79 -32.20
C ALA A 13 36.40 -12.53 -33.71
N GLY A 14 36.70 -13.56 -34.49
CA GLY A 14 36.87 -13.44 -35.94
C GLY A 14 35.56 -13.18 -36.67
N GLU A 15 35.61 -12.46 -37.80
CA GLU A 15 34.44 -12.21 -38.67
C GLU A 15 33.80 -13.51 -39.22
N TRP A 16 34.54 -14.61 -39.19
CA TRP A 16 34.10 -15.91 -39.69
C TRP A 16 33.61 -16.79 -38.53
N PRO A 17 32.35 -17.26 -38.56
CA PRO A 17 31.84 -18.25 -37.63
C PRO A 17 32.74 -19.50 -37.56
N LEU A 18 32.87 -20.09 -36.37
CA LEU A 18 33.73 -21.26 -36.11
C LEU A 18 33.53 -22.38 -37.15
N TRP A 19 32.29 -22.69 -37.53
CA TRP A 19 32.01 -23.74 -38.50
C TRP A 19 32.57 -23.45 -39.90
N GLN A 20 32.59 -22.19 -40.35
CA GLN A 20 33.17 -21.81 -41.65
C GLN A 20 34.70 -21.98 -41.63
N THR A 21 35.33 -21.60 -40.51
CA THR A 21 36.78 -21.78 -40.33
C THR A 21 37.17 -23.25 -40.28
N LEU A 22 36.36 -24.10 -39.65
CA LEU A 22 36.56 -25.56 -39.64
C LEU A 22 36.41 -26.18 -41.04
N VAL A 23 35.43 -25.73 -41.83
CA VAL A 23 35.25 -26.18 -43.22
C VAL A 23 36.43 -25.77 -44.09
N LEU A 24 36.88 -24.52 -44.01
CA LEU A 24 38.04 -24.03 -44.76
C LEU A 24 39.32 -24.79 -44.37
N SER A 25 39.50 -25.03 -43.07
CA SER A 25 40.61 -25.82 -42.52
C SER A 25 40.60 -27.24 -43.09
N LEU A 26 39.44 -27.90 -43.11
CA LEU A 26 39.28 -29.24 -43.68
C LEU A 26 39.63 -29.29 -45.18
N ILE A 27 39.17 -28.30 -45.97
CA ILE A 27 39.49 -28.21 -47.40
C ILE A 27 41.00 -28.07 -47.61
N LEU A 28 41.64 -27.17 -46.86
CA LEU A 28 43.09 -26.94 -46.95
C LEU A 28 43.90 -28.17 -46.50
N VAL A 29 43.44 -28.89 -45.47
CA VAL A 29 44.04 -30.16 -45.04
C VAL A 29 43.92 -31.22 -46.14
N LEU A 30 42.74 -31.41 -46.74
CA LEU A 30 42.53 -32.37 -47.82
C LEU A 30 43.41 -32.05 -49.04
N LEU A 31 43.52 -30.77 -49.39
CA LEU A 31 44.34 -30.28 -50.49
C LEU A 31 45.84 -30.48 -50.19
N ALA A 32 46.29 -30.15 -48.97
CA ALA A 32 47.66 -30.36 -48.52
C ALA A 32 48.03 -31.85 -48.54
N VAL A 33 47.16 -32.73 -48.02
CA VAL A 33 47.34 -34.19 -48.06
C VAL A 33 47.39 -34.69 -49.50
N TRP A 34 46.53 -34.19 -50.40
CA TRP A 34 46.52 -34.57 -51.81
C TRP A 34 47.84 -34.20 -52.51
N ILE A 35 48.33 -32.97 -52.33
CA ILE A 35 49.62 -32.52 -52.87
C ILE A 35 50.75 -33.36 -52.29
N TYR A 36 50.80 -33.54 -50.98
CA TYR A 36 51.83 -34.34 -50.32
C TYR A 36 51.82 -35.80 -50.78
N ARG A 37 50.66 -36.37 -51.07
CA ARG A 37 50.53 -37.74 -51.59
C ARG A 37 51.18 -37.89 -52.97
N SER A 38 51.27 -36.81 -53.75
CA SER A 38 51.97 -36.77 -55.03
C SER A 38 53.49 -36.55 -54.87
N GLU A 39 53.90 -35.71 -53.91
CA GLU A 39 55.30 -35.30 -53.67
C GLU A 39 56.13 -36.42 -52.99
N VAL A 40 55.51 -37.16 -52.07
CA VAL A 40 56.15 -38.19 -51.22
C VAL A 40 56.54 -39.47 -51.98
N LYS A 41 56.09 -39.65 -53.24
CA LYS A 41 56.47 -40.79 -54.11
C LYS A 41 57.95 -40.82 -54.50
N ARG A 42 58.72 -39.74 -54.27
CA ARG A 42 60.17 -39.69 -54.52
C ARG A 42 60.96 -39.95 -53.23
N GLY A 43 61.37 -41.20 -52.99
CA GLY A 43 62.52 -41.54 -52.13
C GLY A 43 62.44 -41.28 -50.61
N THR A 44 61.26 -41.12 -50.02
CA THR A 44 61.12 -40.73 -48.60
C THR A 44 61.05 -41.95 -47.65
N SER A 45 61.80 -41.91 -46.52
CA SER A 45 61.83 -43.00 -45.53
C SER A 45 60.56 -43.07 -44.68
N GLY A 46 60.15 -44.29 -44.29
CA GLY A 46 58.76 -44.63 -43.95
C GLY A 46 58.04 -43.79 -42.88
N ARG A 47 58.74 -43.23 -41.88
CA ARG A 47 58.12 -42.37 -40.84
C ARG A 47 57.92 -40.92 -41.30
N LEU A 48 58.80 -40.39 -42.17
CA LEU A 48 58.69 -39.03 -42.71
C LEU A 48 57.49 -38.87 -43.65
N ARG A 49 57.04 -39.96 -44.28
CA ARG A 49 55.86 -40.00 -45.16
C ARG A 49 54.56 -39.57 -44.47
N TRP A 50 54.45 -39.79 -43.16
CA TRP A 50 53.28 -39.37 -42.37
C TRP A 50 53.57 -38.12 -41.55
N LEU A 51 54.82 -37.92 -41.14
CA LEU A 51 55.21 -36.80 -40.28
C LEU A 51 55.24 -35.44 -41.01
N LEU A 52 55.66 -35.39 -42.27
CA LEU A 52 55.69 -34.12 -43.01
C LEU A 52 54.28 -33.59 -43.37
N PRO A 53 53.35 -34.42 -43.90
CA PRO A 53 51.98 -33.96 -44.13
C PRO A 53 51.27 -33.56 -42.84
N THR A 54 51.50 -34.28 -41.74
CA THR A 54 50.86 -33.95 -40.44
C THR A 54 51.33 -32.60 -39.92
N LEU A 55 52.64 -32.29 -39.96
CA LEU A 55 53.16 -30.97 -39.61
C LEU A 55 52.57 -29.86 -40.48
N ARG A 56 52.43 -30.10 -41.79
CA ARG A 56 51.81 -29.13 -42.72
C ARG A 56 50.33 -28.92 -42.41
N CYS A 57 49.56 -29.99 -42.26
CA CYS A 57 48.16 -29.93 -41.91
C CYS A 57 47.95 -29.20 -40.58
N LEU A 58 48.78 -29.49 -39.57
CA LEU A 58 48.72 -28.82 -38.28
C LEU A 58 49.02 -27.32 -38.42
N SER A 59 50.04 -26.94 -39.21
CA SER A 59 50.31 -25.52 -39.48
C SER A 59 49.16 -24.80 -40.18
N LEU A 60 48.50 -25.44 -41.17
CA LEU A 60 47.36 -24.87 -41.89
C LEU A 60 46.13 -24.75 -41.01
N ILE A 61 45.83 -25.77 -40.20
CA ILE A 61 44.75 -25.73 -39.20
C ILE A 61 44.99 -24.56 -38.25
N THR A 62 46.21 -24.41 -37.73
CA THR A 62 46.56 -23.34 -36.80
C THR A 62 46.48 -21.96 -37.44
N ILE A 63 46.87 -21.81 -38.72
CA ILE A 63 46.72 -20.56 -39.47
C ILE A 63 45.24 -20.23 -39.69
N VAL A 64 44.42 -21.18 -40.13
CA VAL A 64 42.98 -20.95 -40.34
C VAL A 64 42.26 -20.65 -39.03
N LEU A 65 42.66 -21.27 -37.92
CA LEU A 65 42.14 -20.94 -36.60
C LEU A 65 42.47 -19.51 -36.17
N THR A 66 43.52 -18.87 -36.69
CA THR A 66 43.73 -17.43 -36.43
C THR A 66 42.64 -16.56 -37.03
N LEU A 67 42.04 -16.97 -38.15
CA LEU A 67 40.91 -16.27 -38.77
C LEU A 67 39.62 -16.36 -37.95
N ALA A 68 39.48 -17.40 -37.12
CA ALA A 68 38.39 -17.53 -36.16
C ALA A 68 38.56 -16.60 -34.95
N GLY A 69 39.74 -15.98 -34.80
CA GLY A 69 40.06 -15.03 -33.75
C GLY A 69 39.85 -15.55 -32.33
N PRO A 70 40.50 -16.65 -31.88
CA PRO A 70 40.37 -17.13 -30.51
C PRO A 70 40.77 -16.06 -29.49
N VAL A 71 39.90 -15.78 -28.53
CA VAL A 71 40.09 -14.87 -27.40
C VAL A 71 39.83 -15.66 -26.11
N LEU A 72 40.77 -15.61 -25.19
CA LEU A 72 40.60 -16.18 -23.86
C LEU A 72 40.06 -15.10 -22.94
N GLN A 73 38.83 -15.27 -22.45
CA GLN A 73 38.22 -14.38 -21.48
C GLN A 73 38.45 -14.94 -20.08
N LEU A 74 39.21 -14.21 -19.28
CA LEU A 74 39.46 -14.50 -17.87
C LEU A 74 38.56 -13.58 -17.03
N GLN A 75 37.56 -14.14 -16.37
CA GLN A 75 36.73 -13.39 -15.44
C GLN A 75 37.31 -13.53 -14.04
N ARG A 76 37.72 -12.41 -13.45
CA ARG A 76 38.25 -12.35 -12.08
C ARG A 76 37.43 -11.39 -11.24
N GLU A 77 36.94 -11.87 -10.10
CA GLU A 77 36.31 -11.00 -9.10
C GLU A 77 37.40 -10.44 -8.16
N GLU A 78 37.56 -9.12 -8.13
CA GLU A 78 38.40 -8.44 -7.14
C GLU A 78 37.52 -7.75 -6.10
N GLY A 79 37.72 -8.05 -4.82
CA GLY A 79 36.97 -7.48 -3.69
C GLY A 79 35.70 -8.28 -3.32
N ASN A 80 34.93 -7.79 -2.34
CA ASN A 80 33.67 -8.40 -1.93
C ASN A 80 32.51 -7.59 -2.54
N ARG A 81 31.69 -8.26 -3.36
CA ARG A 81 30.45 -7.69 -3.89
C ARG A 81 29.42 -7.53 -2.77
N GLY A 82 28.85 -6.34 -2.64
CA GLY A 82 27.73 -6.09 -1.74
C GLY A 82 26.44 -6.72 -2.28
N LYS A 83 25.51 -7.11 -1.40
CA LYS A 83 24.20 -7.63 -1.80
C LYS A 83 23.13 -6.52 -1.70
N ILE A 84 22.32 -6.37 -2.74
CA ILE A 84 21.17 -5.48 -2.76
C ILE A 84 19.94 -6.34 -3.06
N THR A 85 19.03 -6.41 -2.09
CA THR A 85 17.73 -7.07 -2.26
C THR A 85 16.67 -6.00 -2.50
N VAL A 86 16.10 -5.98 -3.69
CA VAL A 86 14.99 -5.09 -4.06
C VAL A 86 13.69 -5.82 -3.80
N PHE A 87 12.87 -5.26 -2.93
CA PHE A 87 11.51 -5.68 -2.66
C PHE A 87 10.56 -4.80 -3.46
N LEU A 88 9.87 -5.42 -4.42
CA LEU A 88 8.89 -4.77 -5.27
C LEU A 88 7.49 -5.12 -4.78
N ASP A 89 6.72 -4.10 -4.45
CA ASP A 89 5.31 -4.23 -4.08
C ASP A 89 4.48 -4.64 -5.31
N SER A 90 3.74 -5.75 -5.24
CA SER A 90 2.85 -6.22 -6.32
C SER A 90 1.38 -6.20 -5.92
N SER A 91 1.01 -5.32 -5.00
CA SER A 91 -0.36 -5.10 -4.58
C SER A 91 -1.21 -4.38 -5.63
N GLU A 92 -2.52 -4.57 -5.59
CA GLU A 92 -3.45 -3.96 -6.56
C GLU A 92 -3.37 -2.42 -6.60
N SER A 93 -2.92 -1.74 -5.53
CA SER A 93 -2.69 -0.29 -5.57
C SER A 93 -1.54 0.10 -6.51
N MET A 94 -0.61 -0.81 -6.79
CA MET A 94 0.46 -0.62 -7.77
C MET A 94 -0.04 -0.65 -9.22
N SER A 95 -1.29 -1.07 -9.46
CA SER A 95 -1.97 -0.98 -10.75
C SER A 95 -2.55 0.40 -11.04
N LEU A 96 -2.53 1.32 -10.07
CA LEU A 96 -3.15 2.64 -10.20
C LEU A 96 -2.39 3.53 -11.19
N LYS A 97 -3.16 4.35 -11.92
CA LYS A 97 -2.64 5.40 -12.81
C LYS A 97 -2.86 6.73 -12.12
N ASP A 98 -1.76 7.34 -11.72
CA ASP A 98 -1.79 8.59 -10.98
C ASP A 98 -1.83 9.78 -11.95
N GLU A 99 -2.97 10.48 -12.00
CA GLU A 99 -3.09 11.71 -12.80
C GLU A 99 -2.89 12.98 -11.95
N SER A 100 -3.22 12.88 -10.66
CA SER A 100 -3.30 14.03 -9.77
C SER A 100 -1.94 14.41 -9.20
N TYR A 101 -1.03 15.00 -9.99
CA TYR A 101 0.25 15.55 -9.50
C TYR A 101 0.32 17.07 -9.62
N LYS A 102 1.13 17.72 -8.78
CA LYS A 102 1.57 19.09 -9.04
C LYS A 102 2.33 19.15 -10.37
N ALA A 103 2.17 20.24 -11.11
CA ALA A 103 2.76 20.42 -12.44
C ALA A 103 4.29 20.22 -12.44
N GLY A 104 5.02 20.80 -11.47
CA GLY A 104 6.46 20.65 -11.39
C GLY A 104 6.88 19.21 -11.09
N ARG A 105 6.26 18.56 -10.10
CA ARG A 105 6.51 17.14 -9.79
C ARG A 105 6.28 16.24 -11.01
N LYS A 106 5.19 16.45 -11.76
CA LYS A 106 4.88 15.69 -12.99
C LYS A 106 5.98 15.80 -14.04
N ILE A 107 6.53 17.01 -14.25
CA ILE A 107 7.65 17.23 -15.17
C ILE A 107 8.92 16.52 -14.69
N LEU A 108 9.22 16.55 -13.37
CA LEU A 108 10.37 15.86 -12.80
C LEU A 108 10.25 14.33 -12.95
N LEU A 109 9.06 13.77 -12.74
CA LEU A 109 8.81 12.35 -12.91
C LEU A 109 8.95 11.93 -14.38
N ALA A 110 8.37 12.69 -15.31
CA ALA A 110 8.53 12.42 -16.74
C ALA A 110 10.00 12.48 -17.20
N LYS A 111 10.80 13.35 -16.59
CA LYS A 111 12.25 13.41 -16.80
C LYS A 111 12.95 12.16 -16.25
N GLU A 112 12.68 11.78 -15.00
CA GLU A 112 13.36 10.65 -14.34
C GLU A 112 13.11 9.32 -15.08
N HIS A 113 11.90 9.15 -15.62
CA HIS A 113 11.53 7.99 -16.45
C HIS A 113 12.02 8.09 -17.91
N GLY A 114 12.60 9.21 -18.33
CA GLY A 114 13.16 9.38 -19.67
C GLY A 114 12.15 9.79 -20.77
N PHE A 115 10.91 10.15 -20.40
CA PHE A 115 9.93 10.69 -21.34
C PHE A 115 10.26 12.12 -21.77
N LEU A 116 11.02 12.85 -20.95
CA LEU A 116 11.52 14.18 -21.25
C LEU A 116 13.06 14.21 -21.13
N PRO A 117 13.81 14.08 -22.24
CA PRO A 117 15.28 14.08 -22.22
C PRO A 117 15.84 15.42 -21.71
N GLU A 118 16.89 15.39 -20.89
CA GLU A 118 17.57 16.61 -20.41
C GLU A 118 18.12 17.45 -21.56
N GLU A 119 18.55 16.80 -22.66
CA GLU A 119 19.10 17.48 -23.84
C GLU A 119 18.05 18.27 -24.65
N SER A 120 16.78 18.19 -24.25
CA SER A 120 15.71 18.92 -24.91
C SER A 120 15.75 20.42 -24.63
N ASP A 121 16.40 20.85 -23.52
CA ASP A 121 16.45 22.25 -23.04
C ASP A 121 15.06 22.92 -22.96
N ILE A 122 13.97 22.14 -22.86
CA ILE A 122 12.59 22.64 -22.84
C ILE A 122 12.24 23.26 -21.49
N VAL A 123 12.79 22.71 -20.41
CA VAL A 123 12.46 23.06 -19.03
C VAL A 123 13.72 23.47 -18.29
N ASP A 124 13.67 24.59 -17.60
CA ASP A 124 14.71 25.00 -16.66
C ASP A 124 14.51 24.33 -15.29
N TYR A 125 15.45 23.47 -14.89
CA TYR A 125 15.41 22.73 -13.64
C TYR A 125 16.17 23.41 -12.48
N ARG A 126 16.74 24.61 -12.67
CA ARG A 126 17.58 25.27 -11.64
C ARG A 126 16.85 25.44 -10.31
N PHE A 127 15.58 25.84 -10.33
CA PHE A 127 14.80 25.99 -9.10
C PHE A 127 14.52 24.65 -8.41
N ALA A 128 14.15 23.60 -9.15
CA ALA A 128 13.96 22.26 -8.60
C ALA A 128 15.28 21.68 -8.02
N GLN A 129 16.39 21.81 -8.75
CA GLN A 129 17.71 21.35 -8.29
C GLN A 129 18.21 22.16 -7.07
N GLY A 130 17.95 23.46 -7.05
CA GLY A 130 18.26 24.35 -5.92
C GLY A 130 17.45 23.98 -4.68
N SER A 131 16.15 23.71 -4.85
CA SER A 131 15.26 23.22 -3.79
C SER A 131 15.83 21.93 -3.18
N ARG A 132 16.12 20.92 -4.01
CA ARG A 132 16.64 19.63 -3.55
C ARG A 132 17.99 19.74 -2.83
N LYS A 133 18.89 20.60 -3.31
CA LYS A 133 20.17 20.85 -2.64
C LYS A 133 20.00 21.54 -1.28
N LEU A 134 19.01 22.43 -1.14
CA LEU A 134 18.69 23.06 0.15
C LEU A 134 18.09 22.06 1.15
N GLU A 135 17.26 21.11 0.70
CA GLU A 135 16.77 20.01 1.56
C GLU A 135 17.94 19.17 2.11
N LYS A 136 18.88 18.76 1.24
CA LYS A 136 20.09 18.05 1.66
C LYS A 136 20.94 18.89 2.63
N LEU A 137 21.06 20.19 2.38
CA LEU A 137 21.75 21.09 3.27
C LEU A 137 21.05 21.13 4.65
N ALA A 138 19.72 21.18 4.69
CA ALA A 138 18.94 21.14 5.93
C ALA A 138 19.22 19.85 6.73
N GLU A 139 19.25 18.69 6.06
CA GLU A 139 19.59 17.41 6.72
C GLU A 139 21.02 17.41 7.28
N ILE A 140 22.00 17.90 6.51
CA ILE A 140 23.39 18.01 6.96
C ILE A 140 23.46 18.91 8.20
N LEU A 141 22.83 20.09 8.15
CA LEU A 141 22.81 21.05 9.25
C LEU A 141 22.13 20.46 10.51
N ARG A 142 21.06 19.66 10.36
CA ARG A 142 20.36 19.02 11.48
C ARG A 142 21.17 17.93 12.17
N LYS A 143 22.00 17.20 11.41
CA LYS A 143 22.90 16.16 11.94
C LYS A 143 24.19 16.75 12.53
N THR A 144 24.48 18.02 12.29
CA THR A 144 25.69 18.70 12.76
C THR A 144 25.50 19.16 14.20
N ASP A 145 26.34 18.66 15.11
CA ASP A 145 26.25 18.99 16.54
C ASP A 145 26.84 20.38 16.83
N THR A 146 26.12 21.19 17.63
CA THR A 146 26.49 22.57 17.98
C THR A 146 27.72 22.67 18.88
N GLU A 147 28.07 21.60 19.62
CA GLU A 147 29.17 21.64 20.60
C GLU A 147 30.52 21.14 20.06
N ASN A 148 30.55 20.42 18.93
CA ASN A 148 31.76 19.70 18.48
C ASN A 148 31.97 19.71 16.96
N THR A 149 31.62 20.81 16.29
CA THR A 149 31.77 20.93 14.82
C THR A 149 33.23 21.07 14.41
N GLY A 150 33.74 20.14 13.60
CA GLY A 150 35.09 20.21 13.04
C GLY A 150 35.23 21.24 11.92
N LYS A 151 36.44 21.80 11.73
CA LYS A 151 36.74 22.75 10.64
C LYS A 151 36.42 22.19 9.25
N ASP A 152 36.59 20.88 9.05
CA ASP A 152 36.35 20.20 7.78
C ASP A 152 34.85 20.12 7.45
N GLU A 153 33.97 20.05 8.45
CA GLU A 153 32.52 19.97 8.30
C GLU A 153 31.93 21.32 7.91
N LEU A 154 32.41 22.41 8.52
CA LEU A 154 32.08 23.78 8.10
C LEU A 154 32.50 24.08 6.66
N VAL A 155 33.67 23.62 6.23
CA VAL A 155 34.12 23.77 4.83
C VAL A 155 33.22 23.00 3.86
N ARG A 156 32.74 21.81 4.26
CA ARG A 156 31.78 21.03 3.46
C ARG A 156 30.45 21.78 3.31
N ILE A 157 29.92 22.34 4.39
CA ILE A 157 28.68 23.13 4.40
C ILE A 157 28.82 24.39 3.54
N GLN A 158 29.92 25.14 3.68
CA GLN A 158 30.22 26.31 2.84
C GLN A 158 30.29 25.97 1.36
N LYS A 159 30.90 24.82 1.02
CA LYS A 159 30.99 24.34 -0.36
C LYS A 159 29.61 24.02 -0.94
N GLU A 160 28.73 23.39 -0.17
CA GLU A 160 27.36 23.11 -0.62
C GLU A 160 26.57 24.41 -0.85
N ILE A 161 26.62 25.37 0.08
CA ILE A 161 25.94 26.67 -0.08
C ILE A 161 26.47 27.42 -1.30
N THR A 162 27.78 27.43 -1.50
CA THR A 162 28.40 28.05 -2.68
C THR A 162 27.96 27.36 -3.97
N SER A 163 27.78 26.03 -3.94
CA SER A 163 27.26 25.27 -5.08
C SER A 163 25.81 25.64 -5.41
N ILE A 164 24.98 25.88 -4.40
CA ILE A 164 23.58 26.31 -4.55
C ILE A 164 23.53 27.72 -5.16
N LEU A 165 24.30 28.65 -4.61
CA LEU A 165 24.38 30.02 -5.13
C LEU A 165 24.91 30.05 -6.57
N LYS A 166 25.89 29.20 -6.89
CA LYS A 166 26.41 29.05 -8.25
C LYS A 166 25.37 28.45 -9.19
N LEU A 167 24.65 27.41 -8.78
CA LEU A 167 23.60 26.79 -9.59
C LEU A 167 22.46 27.77 -9.90
N LEU A 168 22.09 28.60 -8.91
CA LEU A 168 21.10 29.65 -9.10
C LEU A 168 21.64 30.86 -9.88
N GLY A 169 22.97 31.05 -9.93
CA GLY A 169 23.63 32.27 -10.40
C GLY A 169 24.68 32.12 -11.49
N GLU A 170 24.80 30.96 -12.14
CA GLU A 170 25.65 30.80 -13.32
C GLU A 170 25.18 31.74 -14.44
N GLU A 171 25.85 32.88 -14.56
CA GLU A 171 25.81 33.71 -15.76
C GLU A 171 26.39 32.91 -16.93
N LYS A 172 25.53 32.75 -17.95
CA LYS A 172 25.79 32.22 -19.31
C LYS A 172 25.85 30.70 -19.45
N SER A 173 24.67 30.11 -19.53
CA SER A 173 24.42 29.05 -20.52
C SER A 173 23.18 29.40 -21.33
N THR A 174 23.39 29.64 -22.63
CA THR A 174 22.36 29.56 -23.68
C THR A 174 21.01 30.21 -23.35
N PHE A 175 21.00 31.54 -23.26
CA PHE A 175 19.79 32.33 -23.54
C PHE A 175 19.35 32.06 -25.01
N SER A 176 18.62 30.98 -25.21
CA SER A 176 17.32 31.12 -25.86
C SER A 176 16.58 32.14 -25.01
N LYS A 177 16.57 33.42 -25.41
CA LYS A 177 15.60 34.36 -24.84
C LYS A 177 14.27 33.64 -25.01
N LEU A 178 13.59 33.29 -23.91
CA LEU A 178 12.22 32.82 -24.02
C LEU A 178 11.51 33.84 -24.88
N THR A 179 11.02 33.37 -26.01
CA THR A 179 10.28 34.17 -26.96
C THR A 179 8.86 33.64 -27.03
N ARG A 180 7.90 34.53 -27.17
CA ARG A 180 6.53 34.15 -27.47
C ARG A 180 6.39 33.92 -28.98
N ASP A 181 6.34 32.66 -29.38
CA ASP A 181 6.24 32.28 -30.78
C ASP A 181 4.92 32.71 -31.42
N ASN A 182 4.98 33.08 -32.70
CA ASN A 182 3.88 33.58 -33.52
C ASN A 182 3.40 35.00 -33.18
N PHE A 183 4.17 35.77 -32.41
CA PHE A 183 3.83 37.12 -32.00
C PHE A 183 4.97 38.12 -32.23
N LEU A 184 4.62 39.41 -32.21
CA LEU A 184 5.55 40.54 -32.08
C LEU A 184 5.25 41.27 -30.77
N LEU A 185 6.27 41.80 -30.09
CA LEU A 185 6.09 42.62 -28.89
C LEU A 185 5.91 44.08 -29.29
N GLU A 186 4.77 44.68 -28.95
CA GLU A 186 4.50 46.11 -29.05
C GLU A 186 4.72 46.75 -27.67
N GLU A 187 5.48 47.84 -27.64
CA GLU A 187 5.71 48.70 -26.47
C GLU A 187 5.28 50.13 -26.82
N VAL A 188 4.52 50.79 -25.94
CA VAL A 188 3.94 52.13 -26.18
C VAL A 188 4.31 53.08 -25.05
N TRP A 189 4.79 54.29 -25.41
CA TRP A 189 5.08 55.41 -24.51
C TRP A 189 4.15 56.57 -24.85
N LEU A 190 3.31 56.95 -23.88
CA LEU A 190 2.35 58.04 -24.01
C LEU A 190 3.00 59.39 -23.66
N ASN A 191 2.33 60.49 -24.02
CA ASN A 191 2.74 61.87 -23.73
C ASN A 191 4.12 62.26 -24.33
N LEU A 192 4.37 61.85 -25.57
CA LEU A 192 5.56 62.21 -26.33
C LEU A 192 5.19 63.20 -27.44
N ASP A 193 5.68 64.43 -27.33
CA ASP A 193 5.47 65.48 -28.33
C ASP A 193 6.33 65.27 -29.59
N GLY A 194 5.90 65.89 -30.70
CA GLY A 194 6.54 65.84 -32.01
C GLY A 194 5.93 64.82 -32.97
N SER A 195 6.36 64.83 -34.22
CA SER A 195 5.84 63.94 -35.29
C SER A 195 6.93 63.17 -36.03
N ASN A 196 8.21 63.29 -35.62
CA ASN A 196 9.34 62.61 -36.23
C ASN A 196 9.92 61.54 -35.28
N TRP A 197 10.19 60.34 -35.78
CA TRP A 197 10.78 59.26 -34.99
C TRP A 197 12.23 59.55 -34.56
N GLU A 198 13.00 60.35 -35.33
CA GLU A 198 14.41 60.65 -35.00
C GLU A 198 14.52 61.47 -33.71
N ASP A 199 13.54 62.34 -33.45
CA ASP A 199 13.52 63.18 -32.24
C ASP A 199 13.35 62.34 -30.97
N LEU A 200 12.72 61.16 -31.07
CA LEU A 200 12.53 60.23 -29.94
C LEU A 200 13.86 59.76 -29.35
N LEU A 201 14.90 59.61 -30.17
CA LEU A 201 16.20 59.13 -29.72
C LEU A 201 16.91 60.12 -28.78
N ASN A 202 16.45 61.37 -28.72
CA ASN A 202 16.98 62.41 -27.83
C ASN A 202 16.04 62.74 -26.66
N GLN A 203 14.85 62.13 -26.60
CA GLN A 203 13.89 62.34 -25.51
C GLN A 203 14.10 61.30 -24.41
N LYS A 204 14.47 61.75 -23.22
CA LYS A 204 14.72 60.89 -22.05
C LYS A 204 13.55 59.95 -21.73
N ARG A 205 12.31 60.40 -21.95
CA ARG A 205 11.10 59.59 -21.71
C ARG A 205 11.05 58.33 -22.57
N TYR A 206 11.64 58.35 -23.77
CA TYR A 206 11.70 57.20 -24.66
C TYR A 206 12.99 56.37 -24.46
N THR A 207 14.11 57.01 -24.14
CA THR A 207 15.41 56.32 -24.01
C THR A 207 15.66 55.72 -22.62
N ASP A 208 15.22 56.40 -21.56
CA ASP A 208 15.62 56.09 -20.18
C ASP A 208 14.47 55.49 -19.35
N GLU A 209 13.22 55.68 -19.77
CA GLU A 209 12.02 55.27 -19.02
C GLU A 209 11.29 54.08 -19.66
N SER A 210 10.60 53.28 -18.84
CA SER A 210 9.85 52.09 -19.27
C SER A 210 8.57 52.44 -20.05
N PRO A 211 8.08 51.57 -20.96
CA PRO A 211 6.84 51.81 -21.69
C PRO A 211 5.63 51.83 -20.75
N ASP A 212 4.64 52.66 -21.11
CA ASP A 212 3.36 52.76 -20.39
C ASP A 212 2.46 51.54 -20.63
N GLN A 213 2.52 50.99 -21.85
CA GLN A 213 1.72 49.84 -22.26
C GLN A 213 2.55 48.88 -23.11
N TYR A 214 2.20 47.60 -23.07
CA TYR A 214 2.73 46.60 -23.99
C TYR A 214 1.64 45.63 -24.43
N ALA A 215 1.80 45.06 -25.62
CA ALA A 215 0.89 44.09 -26.20
C ALA A 215 1.64 43.09 -27.09
N TYR A 216 1.05 41.92 -27.31
CA TYR A 216 1.55 40.94 -28.28
C TYR A 216 0.67 40.96 -29.53
N LEU A 217 1.27 41.22 -30.68
CA LEU A 217 0.59 41.29 -31.97
C LEU A 217 0.70 39.95 -32.69
N SER A 218 -0.43 39.34 -33.05
CA SER A 218 -0.48 38.08 -33.83
C SER A 218 -0.26 38.28 -35.34
N ASN A 219 -0.11 39.52 -35.77
CA ASN A 219 0.15 39.92 -37.15
C ASN A 219 1.00 41.20 -37.12
N SER A 220 1.81 41.48 -38.14
CA SER A 220 2.63 42.70 -38.16
C SER A 220 1.82 43.95 -38.56
N GLU A 221 0.68 44.17 -37.92
CA GLU A 221 -0.20 45.34 -38.04
C GLU A 221 -0.72 45.73 -36.65
N THR A 222 -0.65 47.02 -36.34
CA THR A 222 -1.12 47.56 -35.06
C THR A 222 -2.61 47.88 -35.08
N LYS A 223 -3.20 48.04 -33.89
CA LYS A 223 -4.55 48.61 -33.78
C LYS A 223 -4.57 50.04 -34.32
N ARG A 224 -5.69 50.38 -34.96
CA ARG A 224 -6.03 51.74 -35.40
C ARG A 224 -6.67 52.52 -34.27
N ASN A 225 -6.44 53.83 -34.26
CA ASN A 225 -6.98 54.84 -33.34
C ASN A 225 -6.64 54.55 -31.88
N THR A 226 -5.34 54.31 -31.60
CA THR A 226 -4.82 53.99 -30.26
C THR A 226 -4.70 55.25 -29.38
N GLY A 227 -4.34 56.39 -29.96
CA GLY A 227 -4.29 57.68 -29.27
C GLY A 227 -3.56 58.75 -30.07
N ASP A 228 -3.26 59.88 -29.43
CA ASP A 228 -2.44 60.97 -29.99
C ASP A 228 -1.17 61.15 -29.15
N GLN A 229 -0.13 61.80 -29.70
CA GLN A 229 1.11 62.17 -29.01
C GLN A 229 1.78 61.01 -28.25
N TYR A 230 2.06 59.91 -28.95
CA TYR A 230 2.77 58.77 -28.35
C TYR A 230 3.82 58.22 -29.32
N ALA A 231 4.67 57.33 -28.80
CA ALA A 231 5.57 56.52 -29.62
C ALA A 231 5.31 55.04 -29.36
N ARG A 232 5.43 54.23 -30.40
CA ARG A 232 5.40 52.78 -30.29
C ARG A 232 6.68 52.17 -30.84
N ARG A 233 7.14 51.12 -30.18
CA ARG A 233 8.27 50.28 -30.60
C ARG A 233 7.79 48.86 -30.73
N ILE A 234 8.04 48.24 -31.88
CA ILE A 234 7.67 46.84 -32.14
C ILE A 234 8.94 46.02 -32.31
N LYS A 235 9.12 44.98 -31.49
CA LYS A 235 10.29 44.10 -31.51
C LYS A 235 9.89 42.67 -31.79
N ALA A 236 10.66 42.01 -32.64
CA ALA A 236 10.49 40.59 -32.92
C ALA A 236 11.77 39.96 -33.47
N PHE A 237 11.80 38.64 -33.42
CA PHE A 237 12.79 37.79 -34.07
C PHE A 237 12.17 37.17 -35.31
N LEU A 238 12.62 37.55 -36.49
CA LEU A 238 12.11 37.07 -37.77
C LEU A 238 12.75 35.73 -38.16
N ASN A 239 11.92 34.75 -38.53
CA ASN A 239 12.31 33.46 -39.08
C ASN A 239 11.90 33.37 -40.58
N PRO A 240 12.84 33.58 -41.52
CA PRO A 240 12.54 33.55 -42.96
C PRO A 240 12.13 32.14 -43.42
N PRO A 241 11.04 31.99 -44.22
CA PRO A 241 10.59 30.68 -44.70
C PRO A 241 11.40 30.11 -45.88
N GLU A 242 12.12 30.96 -46.61
CA GLU A 242 12.89 30.65 -47.83
C GLU A 242 14.26 31.35 -47.81
N ASP A 243 15.27 30.76 -48.44
CA ASP A 243 16.56 31.42 -48.69
C ASP A 243 16.43 32.40 -49.87
N GLY A 244 16.95 33.62 -49.75
CA GLY A 244 17.06 34.56 -50.89
C GLY A 244 16.86 36.02 -50.55
N ASP A 245 16.62 36.83 -51.59
CA ASP A 245 16.43 38.29 -51.49
C ASP A 245 14.97 38.65 -51.12
N TYR A 246 14.79 39.27 -49.96
CA TYR A 246 13.51 39.81 -49.49
C TYR A 246 13.41 41.32 -49.75
N ILE A 247 12.19 41.79 -50.01
CA ILE A 247 11.87 43.23 -50.07
C ILE A 247 10.85 43.52 -48.98
N PHE A 248 11.19 44.37 -48.01
CA PHE A 248 10.28 44.79 -46.95
C PHE A 248 9.50 46.04 -47.35
N TRP A 249 8.27 46.13 -46.88
CA TRP A 249 7.35 47.22 -47.11
C TRP A 249 6.90 47.79 -45.77
N LEU A 250 6.76 49.11 -45.68
CA LEU A 250 6.31 49.78 -44.46
C LEU A 250 5.06 50.62 -44.78
N TYR A 251 4.03 50.46 -43.97
CA TYR A 251 2.77 51.17 -44.09
C TYR A 251 2.42 51.75 -42.72
N SER A 252 2.56 53.06 -42.58
CA SER A 252 2.21 53.73 -41.33
C SER A 252 1.54 55.08 -41.56
N ASP A 253 0.83 55.53 -40.54
CA ASP A 253 0.62 56.96 -40.34
C ASP A 253 1.89 57.60 -39.80
N ASP A 254 1.97 58.93 -39.87
CA ASP A 254 3.09 59.71 -39.35
C ASP A 254 4.49 59.14 -39.71
N SER A 255 5.45 59.27 -38.80
CA SER A 255 6.85 58.99 -39.07
C SER A 255 7.24 57.63 -38.48
N SER A 256 7.82 56.76 -39.30
CA SER A 256 8.28 55.44 -38.87
C SER A 256 9.55 54.97 -39.53
N VAL A 257 10.24 54.04 -38.89
CA VAL A 257 11.41 53.36 -39.43
C VAL A 257 11.37 51.88 -39.09
N LEU A 258 11.67 51.05 -40.09
CA LEU A 258 11.92 49.63 -39.94
C LEU A 258 13.42 49.38 -39.96
N LYS A 259 13.89 48.61 -38.99
CA LYS A 259 15.29 48.22 -38.83
C LYS A 259 15.42 46.71 -38.72
N ILE A 260 16.55 46.19 -39.20
CA ILE A 260 16.91 44.77 -39.09
C ILE A 260 18.39 44.63 -38.69
N ALA A 261 18.71 43.64 -37.88
CA ALA A 261 20.08 43.29 -37.51
C ALA A 261 20.48 41.91 -38.07
N GLN A 262 21.79 41.69 -38.22
CA GLN A 262 22.31 40.36 -38.54
C GLN A 262 22.06 39.39 -37.37
N PRO A 263 21.96 38.07 -37.62
CA PRO A 263 21.80 37.09 -36.54
C PRO A 263 22.91 37.26 -35.51
N ARG A 264 22.55 37.29 -34.22
CA ARG A 264 23.47 37.47 -33.08
C ARG A 264 24.15 38.86 -33.00
N SER A 265 23.65 39.87 -33.70
CA SER A 265 24.14 41.26 -33.63
C SER A 265 23.06 42.19 -33.07
N GLU A 266 23.46 43.15 -32.23
CA GLU A 266 22.59 44.25 -31.77
C GLU A 266 22.72 45.51 -32.64
N ASN A 267 23.56 45.46 -33.68
CA ASN A 267 23.72 46.56 -34.63
C ASN A 267 22.59 46.54 -35.68
N PHE A 268 21.52 47.28 -35.39
CA PHE A 268 20.39 47.47 -36.30
C PHE A 268 20.74 48.40 -37.48
N LYS A 269 20.41 47.97 -38.70
CA LYS A 269 20.45 48.78 -39.92
C LYS A 269 19.04 49.23 -40.29
N ASN A 270 18.85 50.52 -40.55
CA ASN A 270 17.59 51.04 -41.09
C ASN A 270 17.39 50.56 -42.53
N ILE A 271 16.23 49.97 -42.83
CA ILE A 271 15.94 49.37 -44.14
C ILE A 271 14.79 50.02 -44.89
N VAL A 272 13.82 50.59 -44.19
CA VAL A 272 12.71 51.37 -44.77
C VAL A 272 12.33 52.46 -43.77
N LYS A 273 11.98 53.65 -44.26
CA LYS A 273 11.43 54.72 -43.42
C LYS A 273 10.27 55.43 -44.11
N VAL A 274 9.39 55.99 -43.30
CA VAL A 274 8.30 56.91 -43.68
C VAL A 274 8.56 58.21 -42.94
N ASP A 275 8.72 59.31 -43.68
CA ASP A 275 9.02 60.60 -43.06
C ASP A 275 7.75 61.33 -42.57
N SER A 276 6.55 60.97 -43.09
CA SER A 276 5.31 61.69 -42.73
C SER A 276 4.00 60.93 -42.69
N TYR A 277 3.64 60.06 -43.63
CA TYR A 277 2.49 59.13 -43.59
C TYR A 277 2.32 58.48 -44.96
N THR A 278 1.72 57.30 -45.03
CA THR A 278 1.63 56.52 -46.28
C THR A 278 0.27 56.62 -47.00
N GLY A 279 -0.77 57.20 -46.38
CA GLY A 279 -2.12 57.32 -46.96
C GLY A 279 -2.91 56.03 -46.80
N SER A 280 -3.88 55.75 -47.68
CA SER A 280 -4.82 54.61 -47.51
C SER A 280 -4.36 53.27 -48.15
N SER A 281 -3.14 53.20 -48.70
CA SER A 281 -2.62 51.99 -49.36
C SER A 281 -1.09 51.89 -49.31
N TRP A 282 -0.58 50.66 -49.50
CA TRP A 282 0.86 50.38 -49.62
C TRP A 282 1.44 51.07 -50.85
N LYS A 283 2.44 51.95 -50.66
CA LYS A 283 3.07 52.72 -51.75
C LYS A 283 4.34 52.05 -52.25
N GLU A 284 4.52 51.99 -53.57
CA GLU A 284 5.73 51.48 -54.25
C GLU A 284 7.03 52.18 -53.81
N SER A 285 6.91 53.46 -53.40
CA SER A 285 8.02 54.27 -52.93
C SER A 285 8.49 53.93 -51.51
N VAL A 286 7.76 53.09 -50.76
CA VAL A 286 8.02 52.79 -49.35
C VAL A 286 8.37 51.30 -49.19
N ARG A 287 9.52 50.92 -49.75
CA ARG A 287 10.08 49.57 -49.68
C ARG A 287 11.59 49.57 -49.52
N SER A 288 12.15 48.46 -49.04
CA SER A 288 13.60 48.30 -48.88
C SER A 288 14.29 47.99 -50.20
N GLU A 289 15.62 48.13 -50.22
CA GLU A 289 16.43 47.37 -51.16
C GLU A 289 16.31 45.86 -50.89
N LYS A 290 16.80 45.04 -51.82
CA LYS A 290 16.85 43.58 -51.63
C LYS A 290 17.75 43.24 -50.45
N ILE A 291 17.21 42.48 -49.49
CA ILE A 291 17.92 42.02 -48.29
C ILE A 291 17.99 40.51 -48.33
N PHE A 292 19.20 39.98 -48.45
CA PHE A 292 19.42 38.54 -48.45
C PHE A 292 19.23 37.96 -47.04
N LEU A 293 18.32 37.01 -46.89
CA LEU A 293 18.06 36.29 -45.64
C LEU A 293 18.15 34.78 -45.90
N GLU A 294 18.67 34.06 -44.92
CA GLU A 294 18.76 32.60 -44.93
C GLU A 294 17.68 31.99 -44.05
N LYS A 295 17.05 30.92 -44.55
CA LYS A 295 16.09 30.09 -43.84
C LYS A 295 16.76 29.48 -42.60
N GLN A 296 16.00 29.33 -41.52
CA GLN A 296 16.48 28.84 -40.20
C GLN A 296 17.46 29.78 -39.48
N LYS A 297 17.83 30.93 -40.05
CA LYS A 297 18.51 32.01 -39.32
C LYS A 297 17.50 33.00 -38.78
N ILE A 298 17.73 33.45 -37.55
CA ILE A 298 16.84 34.36 -36.84
C ILE A 298 17.39 35.78 -36.91
N TYR A 299 16.58 36.72 -37.41
CA TYR A 299 16.97 38.12 -37.62
C TYR A 299 16.18 39.03 -36.66
N PRO A 300 16.84 39.76 -35.75
CA PRO A 300 16.15 40.76 -34.93
C PRO A 300 15.61 41.90 -35.81
N ILE A 301 14.33 42.21 -35.65
CA ILE A 301 13.67 43.34 -36.30
C ILE A 301 13.09 44.31 -35.27
N GLU A 302 13.15 45.59 -35.60
CA GLU A 302 12.62 46.68 -34.79
C GLU A 302 11.88 47.69 -35.67
N ILE A 303 10.67 48.07 -35.26
CA ILE A 303 9.96 49.22 -35.79
C ILE A 303 9.91 50.30 -34.72
N ILE A 304 10.16 51.53 -35.12
CA ILE A 304 9.83 52.71 -34.32
C ILE A 304 8.81 53.51 -35.11
N HIS A 305 7.69 53.87 -34.47
CA HIS A 305 6.65 54.69 -35.05
C HIS A 305 6.29 55.82 -34.07
N LYS A 306 6.37 57.05 -34.53
CA LYS A 306 5.97 58.25 -33.79
C LYS A 306 4.62 58.71 -34.30
N GLU A 307 3.67 58.83 -33.40
CA GLU A 307 2.34 59.35 -33.68
C GLU A 307 2.16 60.75 -33.10
N GLY A 308 1.71 61.69 -33.91
CA GLY A 308 1.41 63.07 -33.57
C GLY A 308 -0.06 63.27 -33.25
N SER A 309 -0.92 63.28 -34.27
CA SER A 309 -2.36 63.45 -34.12
C SER A 309 -3.13 62.93 -35.34
N GLY A 310 -4.26 62.25 -35.13
CA GLY A 310 -5.14 61.82 -36.22
C GLY A 310 -5.42 60.32 -36.23
N ASP A 311 -5.41 59.72 -37.43
CA ASP A 311 -5.41 58.27 -37.55
C ASP A 311 -4.01 57.75 -37.14
N ASP A 312 -3.92 56.55 -36.58
CA ASP A 312 -2.63 56.02 -36.16
C ASP A 312 -2.53 54.51 -36.45
N PHE A 313 -1.58 54.13 -37.30
CA PHE A 313 -1.39 52.73 -37.66
C PHE A 313 0.04 52.47 -38.10
N CYS A 314 0.51 51.25 -37.90
CA CYS A 314 1.80 50.81 -38.40
C CYS A 314 1.73 49.33 -38.78
N ALA A 315 2.23 48.99 -39.97
CA ALA A 315 2.26 47.64 -40.48
C ALA A 315 3.50 47.38 -41.35
N ILE A 316 4.02 46.14 -41.28
CA ILE A 316 5.10 45.66 -42.16
C ILE A 316 4.53 44.65 -43.14
N GLY A 317 4.98 44.70 -44.38
CA GLY A 317 4.79 43.67 -45.39
C GLY A 317 6.12 43.20 -45.96
N TRP A 318 6.12 42.09 -46.69
CA TRP A 318 7.29 41.65 -47.47
C TRP A 318 6.93 41.06 -48.83
N THR A 319 7.92 40.99 -49.71
CA THR A 319 7.91 40.17 -50.91
C THR A 319 8.97 39.10 -50.73
N LEU A 320 8.55 37.83 -50.80
CA LEU A 320 9.40 36.64 -50.69
C LEU A 320 10.32 36.48 -51.91
N PRO A 321 11.43 35.72 -51.81
CA PRO A 321 12.28 35.38 -52.95
C PRO A 321 11.52 34.68 -54.09
N SER A 322 10.49 33.89 -53.76
CA SER A 322 9.55 33.27 -54.71
C SER A 322 8.64 34.26 -55.46
N GLY A 323 8.64 35.54 -55.10
CA GLY A 323 7.82 36.60 -55.69
C GLY A 323 6.44 36.75 -55.05
N LYS A 324 6.10 35.94 -54.04
CA LYS A 324 4.84 36.06 -53.28
C LYS A 324 4.89 37.27 -52.35
N GLU A 325 3.86 38.11 -52.40
CA GLU A 325 3.69 39.24 -51.48
C GLU A 325 2.80 38.88 -50.29
N GLU A 326 3.17 39.33 -49.09
CA GLU A 326 2.40 39.19 -47.86
C GLU A 326 2.45 40.50 -47.08
N LYS A 327 1.32 41.22 -47.05
CA LYS A 327 1.17 42.59 -46.55
C LYS A 327 -0.16 42.70 -45.78
N PRO A 328 -0.19 42.66 -44.43
CA PRO A 328 0.93 42.52 -43.50
C PRO A 328 1.48 41.09 -43.36
N ILE A 329 2.67 40.94 -42.76
CA ILE A 329 3.33 39.66 -42.48
C ILE A 329 2.66 38.94 -41.30
N ASN A 330 2.26 37.68 -41.51
CA ASN A 330 1.66 36.87 -40.46
C ASN A 330 2.60 36.67 -39.26
N GLY A 331 2.06 36.74 -38.04
CA GLY A 331 2.79 36.54 -36.79
C GLY A 331 3.60 35.25 -36.74
N LYS A 332 3.19 34.19 -37.46
CA LYS A 332 3.85 32.87 -37.48
C LYS A 332 5.32 32.86 -37.93
N TYR A 333 5.79 33.91 -38.58
CA TYR A 333 7.20 34.05 -38.96
C TYR A 333 8.02 34.82 -37.90
N PHE A 334 7.41 35.15 -36.77
CA PHE A 334 8.03 35.92 -35.70
C PHE A 334 7.98 35.18 -34.37
N SER A 335 9.00 35.44 -33.55
CA SER A 335 8.97 35.17 -32.11
C SER A 335 9.24 36.46 -31.35
N ALA A 336 8.39 36.83 -30.38
CA ALA A 336 8.50 38.08 -29.66
C ALA A 336 9.37 37.93 -28.39
N PRO A 337 10.23 38.89 -28.03
CA PRO A 337 10.86 38.88 -26.71
C PRO A 337 9.80 38.98 -25.58
N LEU A 338 10.08 38.39 -24.42
CA LEU A 338 9.28 38.59 -23.20
C LEU A 338 9.40 40.03 -22.67
N SER A 339 8.39 40.49 -21.92
CA SER A 339 8.32 41.85 -21.36
C SER A 339 9.25 42.02 -20.15
N PRO A 340 9.78 43.23 -19.85
CA PRO A 340 10.59 43.49 -18.66
C PRO A 340 9.89 43.19 -17.31
N LYS A 341 8.55 43.07 -17.31
CA LYS A 341 7.79 42.66 -16.11
C LYS A 341 7.75 41.14 -15.90
N ASP A 342 8.29 40.35 -16.82
CA ASP A 342 8.31 38.89 -16.73
C ASP A 342 9.64 38.33 -16.16
N THR A 343 10.59 39.16 -15.69
CA THR A 343 11.78 38.69 -14.93
C THR A 343 12.45 39.80 -14.09
N PRO A 344 12.21 39.82 -12.77
CA PRO A 344 13.18 40.30 -11.77
C PRO A 344 13.37 39.37 -10.55
N GLU A 345 12.88 38.12 -10.56
CA GLU A 345 12.84 37.29 -9.34
C GLU A 345 14.14 36.50 -9.03
N GLU A 346 14.95 36.16 -10.02
CA GLU A 346 16.15 35.31 -9.81
C GLU A 346 17.23 35.99 -8.95
N MET A 347 17.43 37.30 -9.08
CA MET A 347 18.42 38.05 -8.30
C MET A 347 18.00 38.27 -6.85
N GLU A 348 16.71 38.25 -6.53
CA GLU A 348 16.23 38.49 -5.16
C GLU A 348 16.43 37.25 -4.26
N ILE A 349 16.24 36.04 -4.82
CA ILE A 349 16.37 34.78 -4.08
C ILE A 349 17.82 34.49 -3.71
N GLN A 350 18.78 34.74 -4.62
CA GLN A 350 20.21 34.56 -4.31
C GLN A 350 20.65 35.46 -3.16
N ASN A 351 20.15 36.70 -3.11
CA ASN A 351 20.41 37.63 -2.03
C ASN A 351 19.78 37.17 -0.71
N GLN A 352 18.56 36.59 -0.75
CA GLN A 352 17.91 36.01 0.42
C GLN A 352 18.69 34.82 0.99
N ILE A 353 19.12 33.88 0.15
CA ILE A 353 19.95 32.72 0.55
C ILE A 353 21.26 33.21 1.14
N SER A 354 21.97 34.10 0.44
CA SER A 354 23.27 34.64 0.90
C SER A 354 23.15 35.31 2.27
N LYS A 355 22.10 36.10 2.49
CA LYS A 355 21.84 36.79 3.76
C LYS A 355 21.50 35.82 4.90
N LYS A 356 20.70 34.79 4.63
CA LYS A 356 20.31 33.78 5.64
C LYS A 356 21.50 32.95 6.12
N PHE A 357 22.45 32.63 5.24
CA PHE A 357 23.64 31.83 5.55
C PHE A 357 24.92 32.65 5.79
N GLU A 358 24.84 33.97 5.85
CA GLU A 358 25.97 34.88 6.04
C GLU A 358 26.83 34.52 7.27
N ALA A 359 26.17 34.07 8.35
CA ALA A 359 26.82 33.65 9.58
C ALA A 359 27.81 32.48 9.39
N ILE A 360 27.58 31.57 8.43
CA ILE A 360 28.47 30.44 8.13
C ILE A 360 29.75 30.91 7.43
N PHE A 361 29.67 32.00 6.65
CA PHE A 361 30.82 32.56 5.93
C PHE A 361 31.64 33.53 6.78
N GLN A 362 31.04 34.11 7.83
CA GLN A 362 31.70 35.11 8.69
C GLN A 362 32.25 34.57 10.02
N SER A 363 31.82 33.39 10.45
CA SER A 363 32.26 32.82 11.73
C SER A 363 33.71 32.30 11.63
N ASP A 364 34.63 32.96 12.34
CA ASP A 364 35.89 32.34 12.75
C ASP A 364 35.55 31.31 13.84
N PRO A 365 36.14 30.09 13.89
CA PRO A 365 35.72 28.98 14.77
C PRO A 365 35.75 29.25 16.29
N GLN A 366 36.05 30.47 16.71
CA GLN A 366 36.28 30.86 18.10
C GLN A 366 35.32 31.95 18.61
N ASP A 367 34.52 32.62 17.77
CA ASP A 367 33.92 33.92 18.16
C ASP A 367 32.38 34.04 18.16
N LYS A 368 31.64 32.94 17.96
CA LYS A 368 30.22 32.75 18.37
C LYS A 368 29.72 31.37 17.91
N PRO A 369 28.94 30.64 18.74
CA PRO A 369 28.33 29.38 18.29
C PRO A 369 27.27 29.65 17.21
N VAL A 370 27.45 29.03 16.05
CA VAL A 370 26.47 29.06 14.96
C VAL A 370 25.29 28.16 15.35
N ASN A 371 24.06 28.68 15.29
CA ASN A 371 22.87 27.87 15.54
C ASN A 371 22.48 27.13 14.25
N PHE A 372 22.96 25.89 14.10
CA PHE A 372 22.70 25.06 12.93
C PHE A 372 21.23 24.63 12.80
N GLU A 373 20.49 24.52 13.91
CA GLU A 373 19.07 24.15 13.90
C GLU A 373 18.21 25.23 13.21
N ASN A 374 18.43 26.51 13.54
CA ASN A 374 17.76 27.63 12.87
C ASN A 374 18.12 27.75 11.38
N LEU A 375 19.37 27.41 11.03
CA LEU A 375 19.82 27.40 9.64
C LEU A 375 19.26 26.22 8.87
N ALA A 376 19.06 25.06 9.51
CA ALA A 376 18.36 23.92 8.92
C ALA A 376 16.89 24.27 8.62
N ILE A 377 16.19 24.91 9.55
CA ILE A 377 14.83 25.42 9.33
C ILE A 377 14.82 26.42 8.16
N SER A 378 15.76 27.37 8.14
CA SER A 378 15.86 28.35 7.05
C SER A 378 16.17 27.71 5.69
N ALA A 379 17.00 26.66 5.65
CA ALA A 379 17.28 25.90 4.43
C ALA A 379 16.01 25.22 3.90
N MET A 380 15.22 24.62 4.79
CA MET A 380 13.95 23.98 4.46
C MET A 380 12.88 24.99 4.01
N GLU A 381 12.78 26.15 4.66
CA GLU A 381 11.88 27.22 4.21
C GLU A 381 12.22 27.68 2.79
N LEU A 382 13.51 27.87 2.50
CA LEU A 382 13.97 28.30 1.18
C LEU A 382 13.81 27.21 0.11
N SER A 383 13.92 25.92 0.46
CA SER A 383 13.64 24.84 -0.49
C SER A 383 12.17 24.83 -0.91
N ILE A 384 11.25 24.99 0.03
CA ILE A 384 9.81 25.08 -0.25
C ILE A 384 9.53 26.25 -1.22
N VAL A 385 10.09 27.43 -0.97
CA VAL A 385 9.93 28.60 -1.86
C VAL A 385 10.46 28.33 -3.28
N LEU A 386 11.60 27.66 -3.40
CA LEU A 386 12.15 27.30 -4.71
C LEU A 386 11.28 26.26 -5.43
N GLN A 387 10.72 25.29 -4.69
CA GLN A 387 9.81 24.30 -5.25
C GLN A 387 8.51 24.93 -5.73
N GLU A 388 7.90 25.83 -4.95
CA GLU A 388 6.68 26.56 -5.34
C GLU A 388 6.91 27.36 -6.63
N LYS A 389 8.04 28.07 -6.73
CA LYS A 389 8.41 28.79 -7.96
C LYS A 389 8.58 27.87 -9.16
N PHE A 390 9.16 26.69 -8.96
CA PHE A 390 9.28 25.70 -10.03
C PHE A 390 7.91 25.13 -10.43
N ASP A 391 7.02 24.88 -9.47
CA ASP A 391 5.65 24.42 -9.73
C ASP A 391 4.85 25.47 -10.52
N ASP A 392 4.92 26.75 -10.14
CA ASP A 392 4.28 27.86 -10.86
C ASP A 392 4.83 28.01 -12.29
N TYR A 393 6.15 27.91 -12.45
CA TYR A 393 6.81 27.91 -13.75
C TYR A 393 6.34 26.72 -14.61
N ALA A 394 6.31 25.52 -14.05
CA ALA A 394 5.83 24.32 -14.72
C ALA A 394 4.37 24.43 -15.14
N GLU A 395 3.51 24.99 -14.29
CA GLU A 395 2.10 25.24 -14.64
C GLU A 395 1.98 26.23 -15.80
N SER A 396 2.81 27.27 -15.81
CA SER A 396 2.88 28.23 -16.92
C SER A 396 3.32 27.58 -18.23
N LEU A 397 4.23 26.60 -18.19
CA LEU A 397 4.70 25.84 -19.36
C LEU A 397 3.62 24.91 -19.90
N LEU A 398 2.92 24.18 -19.04
CA LEU A 398 1.85 23.28 -19.46
C LEU A 398 0.70 24.06 -20.12
N LYS A 399 0.39 25.27 -19.64
CA LYS A 399 -0.59 26.17 -20.28
C LYS A 399 -0.19 26.67 -21.67
N GLN A 400 1.11 26.67 -22.00
CA GLN A 400 1.61 27.09 -23.32
C GLN A 400 1.39 26.04 -24.42
N ASN A 401 0.91 24.83 -24.06
CA ASN A 401 0.57 23.76 -24.99
C ASN A 401 1.74 23.30 -25.87
N ILE A 402 2.92 23.15 -25.26
CA ILE A 402 4.13 22.67 -25.93
C ILE A 402 3.96 21.17 -26.25
N LEU A 403 3.99 20.82 -27.54
CA LEU A 403 3.65 19.47 -28.01
C LEU A 403 4.52 18.37 -27.38
N ALA A 404 5.85 18.56 -27.35
CA ALA A 404 6.77 17.59 -26.77
C ALA A 404 6.56 17.41 -25.25
N LEU A 405 6.27 18.49 -24.54
CA LEU A 405 5.99 18.44 -23.09
C LEU A 405 4.67 17.71 -22.81
N ASN A 406 3.63 18.00 -23.58
CA ASN A 406 2.33 17.35 -23.43
C ASN A 406 2.34 15.87 -23.81
N GLU A 407 3.10 15.49 -24.83
CA GLU A 407 3.32 14.09 -25.19
C GLU A 407 4.06 13.35 -24.07
N ALA A 408 5.12 13.95 -23.50
CA ALA A 408 5.82 13.39 -22.35
C ALA A 408 4.90 13.23 -21.13
N MET A 409 4.05 14.22 -20.83
CA MET A 409 3.09 14.15 -19.72
C MET A 409 2.07 13.03 -19.93
N LYS A 410 1.51 12.93 -21.13
CA LYS A 410 0.52 11.90 -21.47
C LYS A 410 1.12 10.50 -21.41
N ASN A 411 2.36 10.33 -21.87
CA ASN A 411 3.05 9.05 -21.79
C ASN A 411 3.32 8.66 -20.33
N PHE A 412 3.72 9.61 -19.49
CA PHE A 412 3.90 9.37 -18.07
C PHE A 412 2.58 8.98 -17.36
N GLU A 413 1.47 9.67 -17.61
CA GLU A 413 0.17 9.37 -17.00
C GLU A 413 -0.43 8.04 -17.46
N ALA A 414 -0.02 7.54 -18.63
CA ALA A 414 -0.49 6.24 -19.12
C ALA A 414 0.06 5.06 -18.30
N PHE A 415 1.20 5.27 -17.61
CA PHE A 415 1.93 4.22 -16.88
C PHE A 415 1.39 4.06 -15.45
N THR A 416 1.14 2.81 -15.09
CA THR A 416 0.83 2.35 -13.74
C THR A 416 2.03 2.50 -12.81
N ARG A 417 1.83 2.55 -11.49
CA ARG A 417 2.94 2.57 -10.51
C ARG A 417 3.91 1.40 -10.71
N MET A 418 3.41 0.21 -11.03
CA MET A 418 4.22 -0.98 -11.31
C MET A 418 5.10 -0.79 -12.56
N GLU A 419 4.54 -0.32 -13.68
CA GLU A 419 5.31 -0.05 -14.91
C GLU A 419 6.39 1.01 -14.66
N ARG A 420 6.09 2.03 -13.84
CA ARG A 420 7.07 3.03 -13.41
C ARG A 420 8.18 2.40 -12.56
N ALA A 421 7.84 1.51 -11.63
CA ALA A 421 8.81 0.79 -10.81
C ALA A 421 9.76 -0.08 -11.64
N THR A 422 9.21 -0.89 -12.56
CA THR A 422 10.01 -1.78 -13.40
C THR A 422 10.86 -1.00 -14.40
N GLN A 423 10.39 0.16 -14.88
CA GLN A 423 11.17 1.08 -15.69
C GLN A 423 12.37 1.66 -14.93
N LEU A 424 12.21 2.13 -13.68
CA LEU A 424 13.33 2.62 -12.85
C LEU A 424 14.41 1.54 -12.61
N LEU A 425 14.00 0.28 -12.52
CA LEU A 425 14.92 -0.85 -12.37
C LEU A 425 15.65 -1.18 -13.69
N SER A 426 14.91 -1.25 -14.80
CA SER A 426 15.38 -1.83 -16.08
C SER A 426 15.85 -0.82 -17.12
N HIS A 427 15.72 0.49 -16.88
CA HIS A 427 15.99 1.51 -17.90
C HIS A 427 17.40 1.37 -18.52
N PRO A 428 17.57 1.35 -19.86
CA PRO A 428 18.85 0.97 -20.50
C PRO A 428 20.04 1.88 -20.17
N LYS A 429 19.78 3.17 -19.91
CA LYS A 429 20.82 4.17 -19.58
C LYS A 429 20.89 4.53 -18.10
N ASN A 430 19.76 4.42 -17.41
CA ASN A 430 19.55 5.00 -16.07
C ASN A 430 18.97 3.97 -15.09
N GLY A 431 18.92 2.69 -15.44
CA GLY A 431 18.33 1.64 -14.62
C GLY A 431 19.27 1.20 -13.51
N LEU A 432 18.71 0.89 -12.33
CA LEU A 432 19.48 0.37 -11.21
C LEU A 432 20.16 -0.97 -11.55
N LEU A 433 19.49 -1.82 -12.33
CA LEU A 433 19.98 -3.15 -12.65
C LEU A 433 21.25 -3.14 -13.50
N GLU A 434 21.27 -2.31 -14.54
CA GLU A 434 22.42 -2.24 -15.45
C GLU A 434 23.61 -1.51 -14.79
N GLU A 435 23.37 -0.47 -13.98
CA GLU A 435 24.45 0.26 -13.29
C GLU A 435 25.20 -0.61 -12.27
N PHE A 436 24.49 -1.45 -11.51
CA PHE A 436 25.08 -2.26 -10.45
C PHE A 436 25.38 -3.72 -10.83
N ARG A 437 25.08 -4.11 -12.07
CA ARG A 437 25.21 -5.49 -12.57
C ARG A 437 26.56 -6.13 -12.28
N ASP A 438 27.65 -5.38 -12.49
CA ASP A 438 29.03 -5.90 -12.37
C ASP A 438 29.66 -5.67 -10.99
N THR A 439 29.01 -4.88 -10.13
CA THR A 439 29.56 -4.44 -8.84
C THR A 439 28.85 -5.06 -7.65
N HIS A 440 27.57 -5.39 -7.76
CA HIS A 440 26.75 -5.92 -6.67
C HIS A 440 26.11 -7.26 -7.02
N LEU A 441 25.68 -7.99 -6.00
CA LEU A 441 24.73 -9.09 -6.14
C LEU A 441 23.33 -8.48 -6.03
N LEU A 442 22.57 -8.53 -7.11
CA LEU A 442 21.23 -7.96 -7.20
C LEU A 442 20.20 -9.09 -7.17
N GLU A 443 19.16 -8.90 -6.37
CA GLU A 443 18.05 -9.84 -6.24
C GLU A 443 16.74 -9.05 -6.13
N ILE A 444 15.79 -9.32 -7.01
CA ILE A 444 14.45 -8.72 -6.98
C ILE A 444 13.47 -9.75 -6.43
N ARG A 445 12.70 -9.36 -5.43
CA ARG A 445 11.65 -10.16 -4.81
C ARG A 445 10.32 -9.44 -4.87
N ASN A 446 9.25 -10.23 -5.02
CA ASN A 446 7.89 -9.73 -4.88
C ASN A 446 7.51 -9.61 -3.39
N LEU A 447 6.80 -8.54 -3.00
CA LEU A 447 6.02 -8.43 -1.77
C LEU A 447 4.52 -8.56 -2.06
N SER A 448 3.96 -9.74 -1.82
CA SER A 448 2.53 -10.02 -1.88
C SER A 448 2.12 -11.03 -0.78
N GLU A 449 0.83 -11.40 -0.73
CA GLU A 449 0.10 -12.19 0.30
C GLU A 449 0.92 -13.32 1.00
N ASN A 450 1.95 -13.90 0.36
CA ASN A 450 2.95 -14.78 0.98
C ASN A 450 4.38 -14.72 0.36
N ALA A 451 4.77 -13.67 -0.37
CA ALA A 451 5.87 -13.80 -1.33
C ALA A 451 7.31 -13.75 -0.76
N THR A 452 7.98 -14.90 -0.86
CA THR A 452 9.44 -15.08 -0.88
C THR A 452 9.97 -15.39 -2.30
N GLU A 453 9.16 -15.16 -3.34
CA GLU A 453 9.52 -15.49 -4.73
C GLU A 453 10.57 -14.51 -5.26
N VAL A 454 11.64 -15.07 -5.83
CA VAL A 454 12.69 -14.31 -6.52
C VAL A 454 12.23 -14.10 -7.95
N LEU A 455 11.94 -12.85 -8.31
CA LEU A 455 11.54 -12.46 -9.67
C LEU A 455 12.74 -12.49 -10.61
N TRP A 456 13.90 -12.05 -10.13
CA TRP A 456 15.14 -12.02 -10.91
C TRP A 456 16.36 -11.85 -10.02
N ASP A 457 17.50 -12.37 -10.45
CA ASP A 457 18.79 -12.11 -9.83
C ASP A 457 19.91 -12.11 -10.88
N ASN A 458 21.05 -11.51 -10.55
CA ASN A 458 22.19 -11.42 -11.47
C ASN A 458 23.27 -12.51 -11.27
N PHE A 459 23.00 -13.53 -10.45
CA PHE A 459 23.98 -14.56 -10.08
C PHE A 459 23.53 -16.00 -10.39
N SER A 460 22.28 -16.21 -10.79
CA SER A 460 21.74 -17.42 -11.40
C SER A 460 21.88 -17.37 -12.94
N GLU A 461 21.71 -18.51 -13.62
CA GLU A 461 21.72 -18.60 -15.10
C GLU A 461 20.41 -18.05 -15.73
N SER A 462 19.83 -16.98 -15.18
CA SER A 462 18.55 -16.42 -15.61
C SER A 462 18.68 -15.47 -16.82
N GLU A 463 17.60 -15.37 -17.60
CA GLU A 463 17.44 -14.43 -18.72
C GLU A 463 17.24 -12.98 -18.21
N GLN A 464 17.02 -12.02 -19.12
CA GLN A 464 16.78 -10.62 -18.78
C GLN A 464 15.59 -10.47 -17.81
N PHE A 465 15.63 -9.45 -16.94
CA PHE A 465 14.53 -9.13 -16.03
C PHE A 465 13.23 -8.87 -16.81
N ASP A 466 12.17 -9.57 -16.43
CA ASP A 466 10.84 -9.36 -17.00
C ASP A 466 10.24 -8.05 -16.45
N THR A 467 9.86 -7.15 -17.35
CA THR A 467 9.29 -5.85 -17.01
C THR A 467 7.77 -5.87 -16.89
N GLU A 468 7.10 -6.90 -17.40
CA GLU A 468 5.65 -7.06 -17.35
C GLU A 468 5.25 -7.85 -16.10
N ILE A 469 5.03 -7.13 -14.99
CA ILE A 469 4.58 -7.71 -13.72
C ILE A 469 3.14 -7.26 -13.48
N ASP A 470 2.22 -8.22 -13.32
CA ASP A 470 0.81 -7.93 -13.04
C ASP A 470 0.55 -7.80 -11.52
N PRO A 471 0.20 -6.61 -11.02
CA PRO A 471 -0.13 -6.40 -9.61
C PRO A 471 -1.57 -6.82 -9.29
N VAL A 472 -1.79 -8.10 -8.97
CA VAL A 472 -3.12 -8.67 -8.68
C VAL A 472 -3.34 -8.94 -7.18
N SER A 473 -2.37 -8.63 -6.32
CA SER A 473 -2.48 -8.99 -4.90
C SER A 473 -3.36 -8.01 -4.12
N LYS A 474 -4.43 -8.50 -3.49
CA LYS A 474 -5.27 -7.70 -2.57
C LYS A 474 -4.60 -7.38 -1.24
N TYR A 475 -3.34 -7.77 -1.05
CA TYR A 475 -2.65 -7.67 0.22
C TYR A 475 -1.21 -7.18 0.07
N THR A 476 -0.87 -6.15 0.83
CA THR A 476 0.51 -5.65 0.96
C THR A 476 1.09 -5.98 2.32
N ASN A 477 2.14 -6.81 2.33
CA ASN A 477 2.84 -7.21 3.55
C ASN A 477 4.27 -6.65 3.62
N LEU A 478 4.40 -5.41 4.10
CA LEU A 478 5.68 -4.75 4.38
C LEU A 478 6.39 -5.25 5.66
N SER A 479 6.00 -6.42 6.20
CA SER A 479 6.53 -6.97 7.46
C SER A 479 7.07 -8.41 7.30
N ASP A 480 6.21 -9.43 7.34
CA ASP A 480 6.63 -10.83 7.29
C ASP A 480 7.31 -11.20 5.98
N GLY A 481 6.94 -10.59 4.85
CA GLY A 481 7.59 -10.82 3.56
C GLY A 481 9.08 -10.46 3.61
N ILE A 482 9.40 -9.32 4.22
CA ILE A 482 10.78 -8.85 4.40
C ILE A 482 11.51 -9.72 5.45
N LEU A 483 10.86 -10.06 6.56
CA LEU A 483 11.51 -10.87 7.62
C LEU A 483 11.76 -12.32 7.20
N SER A 484 10.81 -12.95 6.49
CA SER A 484 10.90 -14.35 6.07
C SER A 484 11.98 -14.54 5.01
N SER A 485 12.04 -13.67 4.00
CA SER A 485 13.09 -13.67 2.97
C SER A 485 14.49 -13.54 3.58
N LEU A 486 14.66 -12.63 4.53
CA LEU A 486 15.94 -12.41 5.20
C LEU A 486 16.28 -13.48 6.27
N ARG A 487 15.29 -14.25 6.76
CA ARG A 487 15.52 -15.38 7.70
C ARG A 487 16.05 -16.63 6.99
N VAL A 488 15.63 -16.90 5.75
CA VAL A 488 16.06 -18.09 4.98
C VAL A 488 17.57 -18.03 4.68
N GLU A 489 18.12 -16.84 4.51
CA GLU A 489 19.54 -16.65 4.19
C GLU A 489 20.50 -16.94 5.36
N ASP A 490 20.04 -16.77 6.60
CA ASP A 490 20.87 -16.94 7.82
C ASP A 490 21.29 -18.41 8.07
N GLN A 491 20.67 -19.39 7.39
CA GLN A 491 21.01 -20.81 7.52
C GLN A 491 22.19 -21.24 6.63
N ASN A 492 22.56 -20.48 5.61
CA ASN A 492 23.70 -20.77 4.72
C ASN A 492 24.98 -20.04 5.19
N LYS A 493 25.31 -20.14 6.48
CA LYS A 493 26.53 -19.56 7.07
C LYS A 493 27.75 -20.44 6.81
N GLU A 494 28.34 -20.31 5.62
CA GLU A 494 29.78 -20.44 5.45
C GLU A 494 30.32 -19.29 4.58
N GLU A 495 31.23 -18.51 5.18
CA GLU A 495 32.24 -17.67 4.53
C GLU A 495 31.80 -16.55 3.55
N ASN A 496 31.33 -15.41 4.08
CA ASN A 496 31.87 -14.06 3.78
C ASN A 496 30.99 -12.97 4.42
N ASN A 497 31.63 -11.95 5.01
CA ASN A 497 30.97 -10.80 5.62
C ASN A 497 30.46 -9.86 4.53
N ILE A 498 29.44 -10.29 3.76
CA ILE A 498 28.82 -9.53 2.68
C ILE A 498 28.00 -8.40 3.31
N ARG A 499 28.28 -7.15 2.93
CA ARG A 499 27.45 -6.00 3.31
C ARG A 499 26.19 -6.02 2.45
N GLY A 500 25.03 -6.03 3.11
CA GLY A 500 23.72 -6.07 2.46
C GLY A 500 22.96 -4.76 2.65
N ALA A 501 22.11 -4.41 1.69
CA ALA A 501 21.03 -3.43 1.86
C ALA A 501 19.74 -3.94 1.22
N ALA A 502 18.63 -3.52 1.80
CA ALA A 502 17.31 -3.74 1.25
C ALA A 502 16.82 -2.45 0.58
N VAL A 503 16.21 -2.56 -0.59
CA VAL A 503 15.50 -1.47 -1.26
C VAL A 503 14.03 -1.87 -1.32
N LEU A 504 13.12 -1.04 -0.81
CA LEU A 504 11.68 -1.26 -0.88
C LEU A 504 11.07 -0.27 -1.87
N ILE A 505 10.40 -0.74 -2.92
CA ILE A 505 9.67 0.08 -3.87
C ILE A 505 8.18 -0.20 -3.68
N SER A 506 7.45 0.76 -3.14
CA SER A 506 6.04 0.62 -2.71
C SER A 506 5.36 1.99 -2.65
N ASP A 507 4.04 2.01 -2.64
CA ASP A 507 3.25 3.21 -2.31
C ASP A 507 3.02 3.38 -0.80
N GLY A 508 3.50 2.46 0.03
CA GLY A 508 3.32 2.49 1.48
C GLY A 508 2.01 1.87 1.96
N GLY A 509 1.24 1.21 1.07
CA GLY A 509 0.09 0.41 1.47
C GLY A 509 0.47 -0.71 2.44
N HIS A 510 -0.30 -0.88 3.50
CA HIS A 510 -0.12 -2.03 4.40
C HIS A 510 -1.45 -2.46 5.02
N ASN A 511 -1.82 -3.73 4.82
CA ASN A 511 -3.13 -4.23 5.23
C ASN A 511 -3.10 -5.54 6.05
N GLN A 512 -1.93 -5.89 6.60
CA GLN A 512 -1.72 -7.06 7.48
C GLN A 512 -1.62 -6.66 8.96
N GLU A 513 -1.68 -7.64 9.87
CA GLU A 513 -1.70 -7.38 11.32
C GLU A 513 -0.33 -6.92 11.88
N ASN A 514 0.78 -7.30 11.24
CA ASN A 514 2.14 -7.09 11.76
C ASN A 514 2.70 -5.72 11.37
N SER A 515 3.21 -4.97 12.36
CA SER A 515 3.68 -3.60 12.14
C SER A 515 4.96 -3.52 11.29
N PRO A 516 4.95 -2.75 10.17
CA PRO A 516 6.15 -2.50 9.36
C PRO A 516 7.26 -1.77 10.14
N LEU A 517 6.89 -0.87 11.07
CA LEU A 517 7.85 -0.13 11.91
C LEU A 517 8.59 -1.04 12.90
N GLN A 518 7.94 -2.08 13.42
CA GLN A 518 8.61 -3.10 14.25
C GLN A 518 9.60 -3.92 13.41
N THR A 519 9.23 -4.24 12.17
CA THR A 519 10.11 -4.92 11.21
C THR A 519 11.37 -4.10 10.92
N ALA A 520 11.22 -2.79 10.66
CA ALA A 520 12.36 -1.89 10.47
C ALA A 520 13.32 -1.88 11.67
N LYS A 521 12.79 -1.85 12.91
CA LYS A 521 13.62 -1.94 14.13
C LYS A 521 14.37 -3.27 14.24
N LEU A 522 13.76 -4.39 13.86
CA LEU A 522 14.42 -5.70 13.86
C LEU A 522 15.58 -5.74 12.84
N LEU A 523 15.45 -5.05 11.71
CA LEU A 523 16.47 -4.98 10.68
C LEU A 523 17.63 -4.05 11.07
N ALA A 524 17.36 -2.96 11.79
CA ALA A 524 18.39 -2.11 12.39
C ALA A 524 19.29 -2.91 13.35
N VAL A 525 18.72 -3.79 14.18
CA VAL A 525 19.49 -4.67 15.08
C VAL A 525 20.44 -5.60 14.30
N ARG A 526 20.11 -5.92 13.05
CA ARG A 526 20.92 -6.73 12.13
C ARG A 526 21.89 -5.92 11.27
N ASN A 527 21.97 -4.60 11.45
CA ASN A 527 22.73 -3.67 10.59
C ASN A 527 22.37 -3.82 9.09
N LEU A 528 21.09 -4.07 8.79
CA LEU A 528 20.58 -4.13 7.42
C LEU A 528 19.70 -2.89 7.17
N PRO A 529 20.22 -1.83 6.53
CA PRO A 529 19.43 -0.64 6.21
C PRO A 529 18.40 -0.96 5.13
N ILE A 530 17.18 -0.44 5.28
CA ILE A 530 16.16 -0.40 4.24
C ILE A 530 16.11 1.00 3.64
N TYR A 531 16.29 1.08 2.32
CA TYR A 531 16.02 2.29 1.54
C TYR A 531 14.66 2.16 0.88
N THR A 532 13.77 3.10 1.15
CA THR A 532 12.39 3.04 0.62
C THR A 532 12.23 4.05 -0.52
N VAL A 533 11.59 3.64 -1.61
CA VAL A 533 11.19 4.48 -2.74
C VAL A 533 9.68 4.54 -2.76
N GLY A 534 9.12 5.73 -2.52
CA GLY A 534 7.67 5.96 -2.55
C GLY A 534 7.16 6.21 -3.97
N LEU A 535 6.18 5.42 -4.40
CA LEU A 535 5.48 5.57 -5.68
C LEU A 535 4.05 6.07 -5.48
N GLY A 536 3.62 7.00 -6.33
CA GLY A 536 2.26 7.53 -6.30
C GLY A 536 2.18 9.00 -5.89
N SER A 537 0.99 9.58 -6.01
CA SER A 537 0.78 10.99 -5.72
C SER A 537 0.69 11.27 -4.21
N ASP A 538 1.16 12.47 -3.82
CA ASP A 538 0.93 13.11 -2.52
C ASP A 538 -0.38 13.93 -2.50
N GLN A 539 -0.96 14.22 -3.66
CA GLN A 539 -2.23 14.94 -3.78
C GLN A 539 -3.39 13.96 -3.72
N LYS A 540 -4.41 14.30 -2.92
CA LYS A 540 -5.63 13.51 -2.82
C LYS A 540 -6.43 13.65 -4.12
N PRO A 541 -6.62 12.57 -4.90
CA PRO A 541 -7.50 12.63 -6.05
C PRO A 541 -8.96 12.72 -5.61
N LEU A 542 -9.84 13.15 -6.53
CA LEU A 542 -11.29 13.13 -6.34
C LEU A 542 -11.75 11.67 -6.24
N ASP A 543 -12.20 11.25 -5.07
CA ASP A 543 -12.52 9.85 -4.79
C ASP A 543 -13.48 9.74 -3.60
N LEU A 544 -14.41 8.78 -3.70
CA LEU A 544 -15.22 8.32 -2.58
C LEU A 544 -14.94 6.83 -2.37
N ALA A 545 -14.74 6.40 -1.12
CA ALA A 545 -14.52 4.99 -0.84
C ALA A 545 -15.33 4.51 0.37
N LEU A 546 -15.88 3.30 0.27
CA LEU A 546 -16.51 2.59 1.38
C LEU A 546 -15.46 1.76 2.12
N LEU A 547 -15.00 2.22 3.29
CA LEU A 547 -13.87 1.61 3.98
C LEU A 547 -14.25 0.33 4.74
N GLN A 548 -15.26 0.44 5.60
CA GLN A 548 -15.68 -0.66 6.47
C GLN A 548 -17.11 -0.43 6.96
N THR A 549 -17.80 -1.52 7.27
CA THR A 549 -19.09 -1.49 7.98
C THR A 549 -18.99 -2.26 9.29
N VAL A 550 -19.61 -1.72 10.33
CA VAL A 550 -19.73 -2.35 11.65
C VAL A 550 -21.19 -2.69 11.86
N VAL A 551 -21.46 -3.99 11.96
CA VAL A 551 -22.78 -4.58 12.15
C VAL A 551 -22.70 -5.68 13.22
N PRO A 552 -23.81 -5.99 13.91
CA PRO A 552 -23.86 -7.15 14.79
C PRO A 552 -23.73 -8.45 13.99
N ASP A 553 -23.11 -9.48 14.58
CA ASP A 553 -22.96 -10.80 13.95
C ASP A 553 -24.33 -11.49 13.71
N SER A 554 -25.31 -11.24 14.58
CA SER A 554 -26.65 -11.80 14.47
C SER A 554 -27.74 -10.85 14.97
N VAL A 555 -28.92 -10.93 14.36
CA VAL A 555 -30.15 -10.19 14.71
C VAL A 555 -31.35 -11.13 14.78
N TYR A 556 -32.37 -10.81 15.57
CA TYR A 556 -33.65 -11.54 15.50
C TYR A 556 -34.43 -11.16 14.24
N GLN A 557 -35.16 -12.11 13.64
CA GLN A 557 -35.82 -11.90 12.34
C GLN A 557 -36.82 -10.74 12.31
N GLU A 558 -37.47 -10.41 13.44
CA GLU A 558 -38.44 -9.31 13.53
C GLU A 558 -37.78 -7.96 13.87
N ASP A 559 -36.49 -7.97 14.21
CA ASP A 559 -35.76 -6.78 14.63
C ASP A 559 -35.28 -5.96 13.42
N ARG A 560 -34.61 -4.86 13.75
CA ARG A 560 -34.00 -3.95 12.77
C ARG A 560 -32.49 -4.11 12.79
N ILE A 561 -31.90 -4.20 11.60
CA ILE A 561 -30.46 -4.20 11.41
C ILE A 561 -29.97 -2.76 11.51
N LYS A 562 -29.07 -2.52 12.46
CA LYS A 562 -28.41 -1.24 12.67
C LYS A 562 -26.91 -1.40 12.47
N GLY A 563 -26.30 -0.47 11.75
CA GLY A 563 -24.87 -0.50 11.51
C GLY A 563 -24.29 0.87 11.23
N ILE A 564 -22.96 0.91 11.16
CA ILE A 564 -22.18 2.11 10.88
C ILE A 564 -21.30 1.83 9.66
N ILE A 565 -21.39 2.68 8.65
CA ILE A 565 -20.53 2.66 7.46
C ILE A 565 -19.48 3.75 7.64
N SER A 566 -18.21 3.38 7.54
CA SER A 566 -17.09 4.31 7.46
C SER A 566 -16.82 4.61 6.00
N ILE A 567 -16.86 5.90 5.65
CA ILE A 567 -16.65 6.39 4.29
C ILE A 567 -15.43 7.29 4.25
N LYS A 568 -14.70 7.28 3.14
CA LYS A 568 -13.67 8.27 2.81
C LYS A 568 -14.26 9.21 1.77
N ASP A 569 -14.45 10.46 2.13
CA ASP A 569 -15.00 11.53 1.29
C ASP A 569 -13.91 12.55 0.99
N ASN A 570 -13.33 12.44 -0.20
CA ASN A 570 -12.44 13.44 -0.81
C ASN A 570 -13.15 14.15 -1.98
N LEU A 571 -14.48 14.23 -1.95
CA LEU A 571 -15.25 14.87 -3.02
C LEU A 571 -15.22 16.40 -2.88
N THR A 572 -15.38 17.10 -3.99
CA THR A 572 -15.54 18.56 -3.95
C THR A 572 -16.78 18.93 -3.13
N PRO A 573 -16.67 19.88 -2.18
CA PRO A 573 -17.79 20.29 -1.36
C PRO A 573 -19.01 20.70 -2.19
N GLY A 574 -20.16 20.05 -1.97
CA GLY A 574 -21.39 20.30 -2.74
C GLY A 574 -21.75 19.19 -3.74
N THR A 575 -20.89 18.22 -3.99
CA THR A 575 -21.16 17.09 -4.90
C THR A 575 -22.20 16.15 -4.29
N ALA A 576 -23.32 15.92 -4.97
CA ALA A 576 -24.38 15.04 -4.47
C ALA A 576 -24.05 13.56 -4.78
N TYR A 577 -24.27 12.68 -3.81
CA TYR A 577 -24.17 11.23 -3.97
C TYR A 577 -25.23 10.52 -3.13
N SER A 578 -25.58 9.27 -3.47
CA SER A 578 -26.49 8.44 -2.67
C SER A 578 -25.86 7.09 -2.34
N ILE A 579 -25.99 6.69 -1.09
CA ILE A 579 -25.58 5.36 -0.63
C ILE A 579 -26.81 4.47 -0.59
N ARG A 580 -26.73 3.29 -1.22
CA ARG A 580 -27.78 2.27 -1.21
C ARG A 580 -27.27 0.99 -0.56
N ILE A 581 -28.15 0.29 0.14
CA ILE A 581 -27.91 -1.05 0.65
C ILE A 581 -28.92 -1.98 -0.02
N ASN A 582 -28.41 -2.96 -0.74
CA ASN A 582 -29.18 -3.98 -1.44
C ASN A 582 -28.95 -5.35 -0.79
N ASP A 583 -29.97 -6.20 -0.73
CA ASP A 583 -29.81 -7.65 -0.46
C ASP A 583 -29.19 -8.35 -1.69
N SER A 584 -28.72 -9.59 -1.56
CA SER A 584 -28.17 -10.39 -2.66
C SER A 584 -29.15 -10.63 -3.81
N GLU A 585 -30.47 -10.52 -3.58
CA GLU A 585 -31.50 -10.57 -4.62
C GLU A 585 -31.78 -9.20 -5.28
N GLY A 586 -31.03 -8.16 -4.92
CA GLY A 586 -31.16 -6.81 -5.49
C GLY A 586 -32.27 -5.95 -4.87
N LEU A 587 -32.91 -6.39 -3.79
CA LEU A 587 -33.88 -5.56 -3.06
C LEU A 587 -33.17 -4.43 -2.32
N ASN A 588 -33.47 -3.17 -2.67
CA ASN A 588 -33.01 -2.00 -1.93
C ASN A 588 -33.73 -1.92 -0.56
N VAL A 589 -32.96 -2.09 0.51
CA VAL A 589 -33.45 -2.08 1.90
C VAL A 589 -33.24 -0.74 2.60
N TRP A 590 -32.31 0.08 2.10
CA TRP A 590 -31.98 1.38 2.67
C TRP A 590 -31.29 2.28 1.64
N GLU A 591 -31.67 3.55 1.61
CA GLU A 591 -31.07 4.55 0.74
C GLU A 591 -30.98 5.90 1.45
N LYS A 592 -29.87 6.62 1.26
CA LYS A 592 -29.69 7.97 1.80
C LYS A 592 -28.90 8.85 0.83
N SER A 593 -29.48 9.99 0.47
CA SER A 593 -28.80 11.04 -0.29
C SER A 593 -27.96 11.91 0.64
N MET A 594 -26.74 12.20 0.21
CA MET A 594 -25.72 12.96 0.93
C MET A 594 -25.05 13.96 -0.02
N VAL A 595 -24.22 14.84 0.56
CA VAL A 595 -23.44 15.82 -0.18
C VAL A 595 -22.00 15.73 0.33
N GLY A 596 -21.05 15.68 -0.59
CA GLY A 596 -19.62 15.66 -0.32
C GLY A 596 -19.18 16.92 0.41
N MET A 597 -18.30 16.75 1.40
CA MET A 597 -17.82 17.85 2.25
C MET A 597 -16.29 17.87 2.42
N ASP A 598 -15.54 16.98 1.75
CA ASP A 598 -14.08 16.84 1.88
C ASP A 598 -13.62 16.67 3.34
N VAL A 599 -14.32 15.81 4.09
CA VAL A 599 -14.07 15.61 5.53
C VAL A 599 -12.99 14.55 5.78
N GLY A 600 -12.51 13.86 4.73
CA GLY A 600 -11.68 12.67 4.86
C GLY A 600 -12.54 11.49 5.34
N ILE A 601 -12.32 10.99 6.56
CA ILE A 601 -13.03 9.81 7.06
C ILE A 601 -14.28 10.22 7.84
N GLY A 602 -15.46 9.84 7.34
CA GLY A 602 -16.76 10.05 7.97
C GLY A 602 -17.43 8.73 8.39
N GLN A 603 -18.43 8.83 9.28
CA GLN A 603 -19.26 7.70 9.69
C GLN A 603 -20.74 7.97 9.45
N ILE A 604 -21.45 7.00 8.88
CA ILE A 604 -22.87 7.08 8.58
C ILE A 604 -23.59 5.89 9.22
N THR A 605 -24.63 6.17 9.99
CA THR A 605 -25.49 5.13 10.57
C THR A 605 -26.61 4.75 9.61
N PHE A 606 -26.90 3.46 9.48
CA PHE A 606 -28.09 2.95 8.79
C PHE A 606 -28.96 2.08 9.71
N ASP A 607 -30.25 1.99 9.36
CA ASP A 607 -31.25 1.27 10.14
C ASP A 607 -32.40 0.81 9.23
N PHE A 608 -32.61 -0.51 9.08
CA PHE A 608 -33.70 -1.10 8.29
C PHE A 608 -34.25 -2.41 8.90
N PRO A 609 -35.52 -2.78 8.65
CA PRO A 609 -36.11 -4.00 9.23
C PRO A 609 -35.60 -5.28 8.56
N ALA A 610 -35.22 -6.29 9.35
CA ALA A 610 -34.75 -7.59 8.85
C ALA A 610 -35.89 -8.45 8.27
N LYS A 611 -37.10 -8.31 8.84
CA LYS A 611 -38.27 -9.14 8.55
C LYS A 611 -38.52 -9.40 7.07
N LYS A 612 -38.54 -8.34 6.26
CA LYS A 612 -38.85 -8.44 4.82
C LYS A 612 -37.83 -9.29 4.06
N VAL A 613 -36.55 -9.14 4.39
CA VAL A 613 -35.45 -9.88 3.76
C VAL A 613 -35.51 -11.35 4.16
N VAL A 614 -35.78 -11.61 5.45
CA VAL A 614 -35.93 -12.97 5.98
C VAL A 614 -37.12 -13.70 5.34
N GLU A 615 -38.28 -13.04 5.22
CA GLU A 615 -39.47 -13.62 4.58
C GLU A 615 -39.23 -14.00 3.12
N GLN A 616 -38.43 -13.20 2.40
CA GLN A 616 -38.05 -13.46 1.01
C GLN A 616 -37.13 -14.69 0.91
N ARG A 617 -36.05 -14.75 1.70
CA ARG A 617 -35.16 -15.93 1.73
C ARG A 617 -35.86 -17.21 2.18
N LEU A 618 -36.80 -17.10 3.12
CA LEU A 618 -37.61 -18.25 3.56
C LEU A 618 -38.51 -18.80 2.46
N ALA A 619 -38.82 -18.04 1.41
CA ALA A 619 -39.64 -18.52 0.30
C ALA A 619 -38.93 -19.60 -0.53
N ASP A 620 -37.59 -19.60 -0.53
CA ASP A 620 -36.78 -20.54 -1.31
C ASP A 620 -36.65 -21.92 -0.66
N PHE A 621 -36.89 -22.02 0.65
CA PHE A 621 -36.80 -23.28 1.39
C PHE A 621 -38.11 -24.09 1.31
N PRO A 622 -38.05 -25.43 1.16
CA PRO A 622 -39.22 -26.30 1.27
C PRO A 622 -39.92 -26.17 2.64
N GLU A 623 -41.25 -26.22 2.66
CA GLU A 623 -42.06 -26.02 3.87
C GLU A 623 -41.67 -26.97 5.04
N SER A 624 -41.23 -28.19 4.72
CA SER A 624 -40.77 -29.20 5.67
C SER A 624 -39.45 -28.85 6.37
N GLU A 625 -38.60 -28.05 5.73
CA GLU A 625 -37.27 -27.67 6.23
C GLU A 625 -37.29 -26.30 6.92
N LYS A 626 -38.29 -25.47 6.59
CA LYS A 626 -38.45 -24.13 7.19
C LYS A 626 -38.45 -24.21 8.71
N GLU A 627 -39.06 -25.19 9.36
CA GLU A 627 -39.08 -25.25 10.84
C GLU A 627 -37.73 -25.68 11.48
N ALA A 628 -36.88 -26.41 10.74
CA ALA A 628 -35.60 -26.89 11.25
C ALA A 628 -34.49 -25.81 11.21
N ILE A 629 -34.63 -24.82 10.31
CA ILE A 629 -33.67 -23.72 10.16
C ILE A 629 -33.86 -22.72 11.30
N ARG A 630 -32.84 -22.59 12.15
CA ARG A 630 -32.83 -21.65 13.28
C ARG A 630 -32.25 -20.28 12.91
N THR A 631 -31.29 -20.27 12.00
CA THR A 631 -30.54 -19.08 11.58
C THR A 631 -30.48 -19.01 10.07
N ILE A 632 -30.70 -17.83 9.49
CA ILE A 632 -30.62 -17.58 8.05
C ILE A 632 -29.47 -16.60 7.77
N PRO A 633 -28.50 -16.94 6.90
CA PRO A 633 -27.55 -15.98 6.37
C PRO A 633 -28.27 -14.88 5.59
N LEU A 634 -28.02 -13.62 5.94
CA LEU A 634 -28.37 -12.47 5.12
C LEU A 634 -27.08 -11.83 4.60
N SER A 635 -26.98 -11.61 3.29
CA SER A 635 -25.84 -10.94 2.65
C SER A 635 -26.31 -9.64 1.99
N PHE A 636 -25.59 -8.56 2.26
CA PHE A 636 -25.92 -7.22 1.81
C PHE A 636 -24.76 -6.59 1.07
N LYS A 637 -25.08 -5.83 0.03
CA LYS A 637 -24.14 -5.03 -0.75
C LYS A 637 -24.47 -3.55 -0.56
N ILE A 638 -23.52 -2.80 -0.04
CA ILE A 638 -23.54 -1.35 0.05
C ILE A 638 -22.88 -0.82 -1.22
N GLU A 639 -23.55 0.10 -1.91
CA GLU A 639 -23.05 0.68 -3.15
C GLU A 639 -23.27 2.19 -3.17
N VAL A 640 -22.31 2.91 -3.77
CA VAL A 640 -22.47 4.29 -4.20
C VAL A 640 -22.41 4.34 -5.73
N GLU A 641 -23.28 5.16 -6.34
CA GLU A 641 -23.21 5.37 -7.79
C GLU A 641 -21.92 6.13 -8.16
N PRO A 642 -21.15 5.68 -9.17
CA PRO A 642 -19.91 6.34 -9.56
C PRO A 642 -20.11 7.82 -9.88
N ILE A 643 -19.20 8.64 -9.40
CA ILE A 643 -19.23 10.09 -9.59
C ILE A 643 -18.39 10.45 -10.82
N GLU A 644 -18.74 11.55 -11.50
CA GLU A 644 -17.99 12.01 -12.66
C GLU A 644 -16.54 12.39 -12.28
N ASN A 645 -15.56 11.85 -13.02
CA ASN A 645 -14.11 12.02 -12.77
C ASN A 645 -13.60 11.44 -11.44
N GLU A 646 -14.30 10.45 -10.89
CA GLU A 646 -13.83 9.70 -9.74
C GLU A 646 -12.61 8.82 -10.11
N ALA A 647 -11.60 8.80 -9.24
CA ALA A 647 -10.32 8.15 -9.52
C ALA A 647 -10.37 6.63 -9.44
N GLU A 648 -11.16 6.07 -8.51
CA GLU A 648 -11.41 4.63 -8.43
C GLU A 648 -12.89 4.40 -8.12
N THR A 649 -13.50 3.41 -8.78
CA THR A 649 -14.94 3.13 -8.66
C THR A 649 -15.21 1.75 -8.07
N GLU A 650 -14.21 0.87 -8.04
CA GLU A 650 -14.33 -0.45 -7.40
C GLU A 650 -14.46 -0.34 -5.88
N ASN A 651 -13.88 0.70 -5.28
CA ASN A 651 -13.94 1.01 -3.84
C ASN A 651 -15.29 1.61 -3.39
N ASN A 652 -16.24 1.82 -4.31
CA ASN A 652 -17.61 2.28 -4.01
C ASN A 652 -18.56 1.14 -3.62
N GLN A 653 -18.05 -0.07 -3.44
CA GLN A 653 -18.84 -1.24 -3.11
C GLN A 653 -18.28 -1.93 -1.87
N LEU A 654 -19.16 -2.30 -0.95
CA LEU A 654 -18.80 -3.00 0.27
C LEU A 654 -19.85 -4.05 0.60
N THR A 655 -19.44 -5.29 0.85
CA THR A 655 -20.36 -6.37 1.25
C THR A 655 -20.26 -6.67 2.73
N PHE A 656 -21.38 -7.05 3.33
CA PHE A 656 -21.43 -7.57 4.70
C PHE A 656 -22.52 -8.62 4.86
N SER A 657 -22.36 -9.49 5.84
CA SER A 657 -23.31 -10.58 6.11
C SER A 657 -23.68 -10.60 7.58
N ILE A 658 -24.93 -10.95 7.89
CA ILE A 658 -25.50 -11.02 9.24
C ILE A 658 -26.36 -12.28 9.35
N ASP A 659 -26.31 -12.93 10.52
CA ASP A 659 -27.16 -14.08 10.84
C ASP A 659 -28.52 -13.64 11.39
N ALA A 660 -29.61 -13.95 10.69
CA ALA A 660 -30.96 -13.73 11.19
C ALA A 660 -31.47 -14.95 11.99
N SER A 661 -31.56 -14.82 13.32
CA SER A 661 -32.16 -15.84 14.18
C SER A 661 -33.68 -15.79 14.12
N ARG A 662 -34.30 -16.96 13.99
CA ARG A 662 -35.76 -17.12 13.91
C ARG A 662 -36.44 -17.32 15.27
N ARG A 663 -35.65 -17.60 16.32
CA ARG A 663 -36.15 -17.82 17.69
C ARG A 663 -35.42 -16.93 18.68
N LYS A 664 -36.15 -16.38 19.65
CA LYS A 664 -35.55 -15.77 20.84
C LYS A 664 -34.90 -16.83 21.73
N ASN A 665 -33.81 -16.47 22.39
CA ASN A 665 -33.20 -17.30 23.42
C ASN A 665 -34.14 -17.38 24.61
N GLN A 666 -34.41 -18.59 25.10
CA GLN A 666 -35.39 -18.83 26.15
C GLN A 666 -34.68 -18.97 27.51
N MET A 667 -34.94 -18.06 28.45
CA MET A 667 -34.35 -18.09 29.79
C MET A 667 -35.41 -18.34 30.86
N LEU A 668 -35.14 -19.31 31.74
CA LEU A 668 -35.95 -19.58 32.92
C LEU A 668 -35.21 -19.09 34.16
N ILE A 669 -35.70 -18.03 34.81
CA ILE A 669 -35.21 -17.57 36.11
C ILE A 669 -36.13 -18.15 37.17
N VAL A 670 -35.61 -18.99 38.07
CA VAL A 670 -36.38 -19.56 39.18
C VAL A 670 -35.75 -19.13 40.49
N ASP A 671 -36.55 -18.61 41.41
CA ASP A 671 -36.10 -18.29 42.76
C ASP A 671 -37.25 -18.47 43.76
N ASN A 672 -36.95 -18.82 45.01
CA ASN A 672 -37.99 -18.97 46.03
C ASN A 672 -38.64 -17.62 46.37
N ARG A 673 -37.91 -16.52 46.20
CA ARG A 673 -38.45 -15.17 46.43
C ARG A 673 -37.84 -14.17 45.46
N PRO A 674 -38.53 -13.06 45.16
CA PRO A 674 -37.94 -11.98 44.40
C PRO A 674 -36.77 -11.37 45.19
N ARG A 675 -35.55 -11.46 44.64
CA ARG A 675 -34.33 -10.81 45.16
C ARG A 675 -33.98 -9.61 44.28
N TRP A 676 -33.21 -8.66 44.82
CA TRP A 676 -32.73 -7.52 44.03
C TRP A 676 -31.95 -8.00 42.80
N GLU A 677 -31.05 -8.97 42.97
CA GLU A 677 -30.25 -9.56 41.90
C GLU A 677 -31.13 -10.06 40.75
N THR A 678 -32.06 -10.96 41.05
CA THR A 678 -32.90 -11.61 40.04
C THR A 678 -33.94 -10.65 39.44
N ARG A 679 -34.37 -9.61 40.17
CA ARG A 679 -35.18 -8.51 39.63
C ARG A 679 -34.41 -7.69 38.59
N TYR A 680 -33.18 -7.29 38.88
CA TYR A 680 -32.36 -6.51 37.93
C TYR A 680 -31.97 -7.35 36.72
N LEU A 681 -31.76 -8.65 36.92
CA LEU A 681 -31.53 -9.60 35.83
C LEU A 681 -32.75 -9.70 34.91
N ASN A 682 -33.95 -9.90 35.47
CA ASN A 682 -35.18 -9.93 34.67
C ASN A 682 -35.36 -8.63 33.88
N ASN A 683 -35.24 -7.47 34.53
CA ASN A 683 -35.38 -6.17 33.86
C ASN A 683 -34.36 -5.96 32.72
N LEU A 684 -33.16 -6.53 32.84
CA LEU A 684 -32.13 -6.42 31.82
C LEU A 684 -32.51 -7.22 30.57
N PHE A 685 -32.91 -8.48 30.74
CA PHE A 685 -33.19 -9.39 29.63
C PHE A 685 -34.61 -9.27 29.07
N GLU A 686 -35.58 -8.79 29.85
CA GLU A 686 -36.93 -8.45 29.36
C GLU A 686 -36.90 -7.28 28.36
N ARG A 687 -35.86 -6.43 28.43
CA ARG A 687 -35.63 -5.33 27.48
C ARG A 687 -34.80 -5.74 26.26
N ASP A 688 -34.17 -6.91 26.29
CA ASP A 688 -33.34 -7.40 25.20
C ASP A 688 -34.20 -8.26 24.28
N ASP A 689 -34.48 -7.76 23.07
CA ASP A 689 -35.39 -8.42 22.13
C ASP A 689 -34.93 -9.82 21.70
N ARG A 690 -33.64 -10.15 21.90
CA ARG A 690 -33.08 -11.49 21.64
C ARG A 690 -33.53 -12.53 22.65
N TRP A 691 -34.07 -12.13 23.80
CA TRP A 691 -34.45 -13.03 24.89
C TRP A 691 -35.95 -13.06 25.12
N GLU A 692 -36.44 -14.22 25.51
CA GLU A 692 -37.75 -14.41 26.14
C GLU A 692 -37.49 -14.99 27.53
N VAL A 693 -37.92 -14.26 28.56
CA VAL A 693 -37.60 -14.57 29.95
C VAL A 693 -38.87 -15.00 30.67
N ALA A 694 -38.85 -16.22 31.22
CA ALA A 694 -39.84 -16.71 32.16
C ALA A 694 -39.27 -16.62 33.58
N CYS A 695 -39.96 -15.91 34.47
CA CYS A 695 -39.59 -15.76 35.87
C CYS A 695 -40.57 -16.51 36.79
N VAL A 696 -40.07 -17.49 37.54
CA VAL A 696 -40.86 -18.28 38.48
C VAL A 696 -40.44 -17.92 39.90
N TRP A 697 -41.38 -17.36 40.67
CA TRP A 697 -41.17 -16.96 42.05
C TRP A 697 -42.03 -17.78 43.01
N GLY A 698 -41.51 -18.08 44.21
CA GLY A 698 -42.32 -18.66 45.28
C GLY A 698 -43.42 -17.68 45.73
N LYS A 699 -44.59 -18.21 46.10
CA LYS A 699 -45.74 -17.40 46.52
C LYS A 699 -45.55 -16.89 47.96
N PRO A 700 -45.66 -15.58 48.23
CA PRO A 700 -45.46 -15.03 49.57
C PRO A 700 -46.56 -15.36 50.60
N ASP A 701 -47.74 -15.80 50.15
CA ASP A 701 -49.01 -15.77 50.92
C ASP A 701 -49.54 -17.16 51.32
N SER A 702 -48.73 -18.21 51.16
CA SER A 702 -49.07 -19.58 51.57
C SER A 702 -48.17 -20.06 52.71
N ASP A 703 -48.76 -20.70 53.73
CA ASP A 703 -48.02 -21.33 54.84
C ASP A 703 -47.08 -22.46 54.37
N GLU A 704 -47.32 -22.98 53.17
CA GLU A 704 -46.41 -23.84 52.40
C GLU A 704 -45.82 -22.99 51.26
N GLN A 705 -44.50 -22.77 51.26
CA GLN A 705 -43.82 -22.20 50.09
C GLN A 705 -43.98 -23.21 48.93
N ILE A 706 -44.69 -22.83 47.87
CA ILE A 706 -44.88 -23.65 46.67
C ILE A 706 -44.67 -22.76 45.43
N LEU A 707 -43.63 -23.08 44.64
CA LEU A 707 -43.44 -22.50 43.30
C LEU A 707 -44.66 -22.83 42.40
N PRO A 708 -45.18 -21.88 41.60
CA PRO A 708 -46.28 -22.16 40.69
C PRO A 708 -45.84 -23.14 39.59
N ARG A 709 -46.69 -24.12 39.26
CA ARG A 709 -46.51 -25.04 38.14
C ARG A 709 -47.63 -24.86 37.12
N GLY A 710 -47.30 -24.93 35.84
CA GLY A 710 -48.27 -24.94 34.75
C GLY A 710 -47.64 -24.64 33.41
N GLU A 711 -48.50 -24.51 32.39
CA GLU A 711 -48.10 -24.30 30.99
C GLU A 711 -47.97 -22.81 30.63
N LYS A 712 -48.28 -21.90 31.56
CA LYS A 712 -48.21 -20.45 31.32
C LYS A 712 -46.78 -19.93 31.50
N ILE A 713 -46.48 -18.84 30.80
CA ILE A 713 -45.25 -18.07 31.04
C ILE A 713 -45.22 -17.62 32.52
N ASN A 714 -44.05 -17.73 33.16
CA ASN A 714 -43.83 -17.48 34.60
C ASN A 714 -44.32 -18.57 35.58
N GLU A 715 -44.63 -19.78 35.09
CA GLU A 715 -44.86 -20.97 35.93
C GLU A 715 -43.76 -22.02 35.64
N PHE A 716 -43.41 -22.85 36.62
CA PHE A 716 -42.46 -23.94 36.41
C PHE A 716 -43.10 -25.03 35.54
N PRO A 717 -42.39 -25.56 34.52
CA PRO A 717 -42.94 -26.55 33.61
C PRO A 717 -43.47 -27.81 34.32
N ILE A 718 -44.58 -28.35 33.82
CA ILE A 718 -45.20 -29.59 34.35
C ILE A 718 -44.68 -30.86 33.69
N SER A 719 -43.90 -30.72 32.62
CA SER A 719 -43.32 -31.82 31.86
C SER A 719 -41.85 -31.56 31.54
N LYS A 720 -41.09 -32.65 31.33
CA LYS A 720 -39.69 -32.57 30.90
C LYS A 720 -39.60 -31.88 29.53
N GLU A 721 -40.49 -32.22 28.60
CA GLU A 721 -40.50 -31.70 27.23
C GLU A 721 -40.62 -30.17 27.18
N GLU A 722 -41.42 -29.58 28.06
CA GLU A 722 -41.55 -28.12 28.19
C GLU A 722 -40.31 -27.47 28.78
N LEU A 723 -39.68 -28.10 29.79
CA LEU A 723 -38.43 -27.60 30.36
C LEU A 723 -37.30 -27.60 29.31
N LEU A 724 -37.29 -28.58 28.40
CA LEU A 724 -36.30 -28.68 27.32
C LEU A 724 -36.46 -27.63 26.21
N LYS A 725 -37.54 -26.83 26.21
CA LYS A 725 -37.71 -25.70 25.28
C LYS A 725 -36.79 -24.53 25.62
N PHE A 726 -36.45 -24.37 26.91
CA PHE A 726 -35.53 -23.35 27.39
C PHE A 726 -34.09 -23.59 26.89
N ASP A 727 -33.28 -22.54 26.82
CA ASP A 727 -31.85 -22.62 26.49
C ASP A 727 -30.98 -22.44 27.74
N GLN A 728 -31.49 -21.72 28.74
CA GLN A 728 -30.78 -21.42 29.97
C GLN A 728 -31.68 -21.38 31.20
N ILE A 729 -31.17 -21.86 32.34
CA ILE A 729 -31.80 -21.76 33.65
C ILE A 729 -30.92 -20.94 34.59
N VAL A 730 -31.48 -19.90 35.18
CA VAL A 730 -30.89 -19.20 36.33
C VAL A 730 -31.57 -19.70 37.59
N PHE A 731 -30.84 -20.48 38.37
CA PHE A 731 -31.35 -21.16 39.55
C PHE A 731 -30.93 -20.38 40.80
N GLY A 732 -31.90 -19.72 41.42
CA GLY A 732 -31.72 -18.91 42.60
C GLY A 732 -31.73 -19.69 43.91
N GLU A 733 -32.13 -19.04 45.01
CA GLU A 733 -32.01 -19.56 46.36
C GLU A 733 -33.24 -20.40 46.77
N ILE A 734 -33.35 -21.61 46.21
CA ILE A 734 -34.52 -22.49 46.37
C ILE A 734 -34.27 -23.58 47.42
N PRO A 735 -35.17 -23.81 48.40
CA PRO A 735 -35.09 -24.94 49.33
C PRO A 735 -35.29 -26.30 48.67
N THR A 736 -34.74 -27.36 49.29
CA THR A 736 -34.83 -28.74 48.80
C THR A 736 -36.25 -29.31 48.72
N GLU A 737 -37.17 -28.75 49.51
CA GLU A 737 -38.56 -29.18 49.61
C GLU A 737 -39.40 -28.73 48.40
N GLU A 738 -38.95 -27.70 47.68
CA GLU A 738 -39.68 -27.13 46.55
C GLU A 738 -39.64 -28.01 45.31
N PHE A 739 -38.65 -28.88 45.15
CA PHE A 739 -38.54 -29.74 43.95
C PHE A 739 -38.54 -31.22 44.32
N SER A 740 -39.41 -31.98 43.67
CA SER A 740 -39.38 -33.43 43.69
C SER A 740 -38.09 -33.98 43.08
N LYS A 741 -37.76 -35.24 43.37
CA LYS A 741 -36.60 -35.91 42.75
C LYS A 741 -36.73 -36.02 41.23
N GLU A 742 -37.96 -36.11 40.73
CA GLU A 742 -38.24 -36.19 39.30
C GLU A 742 -37.97 -34.86 38.60
N GLU A 743 -38.49 -33.74 39.11
CA GLU A 743 -38.20 -32.39 38.59
C GLU A 743 -36.69 -32.07 38.65
N GLN A 744 -36.00 -32.51 39.71
CA GLN A 744 -34.54 -32.39 39.79
C GLN A 744 -33.82 -33.18 38.69
N ASN A 745 -34.31 -34.38 38.33
CA ASN A 745 -33.78 -35.13 37.20
C ASN A 745 -34.07 -34.45 35.86
N TRP A 746 -35.20 -33.78 35.70
CA TRP A 746 -35.48 -32.99 34.50
C TRP A 746 -34.45 -31.87 34.30
N ILE A 747 -34.07 -31.18 35.39
CA ILE A 747 -33.03 -30.15 35.36
C ILE A 747 -31.66 -30.76 35.05
N VAL A 748 -31.35 -31.93 35.61
CA VAL A 748 -30.11 -32.66 35.27
C VAL A 748 -30.08 -33.00 33.79
N ASP A 749 -31.16 -33.58 33.26
CA ASP A 749 -31.27 -33.96 31.84
C ASP A 749 -31.25 -32.74 30.91
N PHE A 750 -31.83 -31.61 31.33
CA PHE A 750 -31.74 -30.35 30.61
C PHE A 750 -30.29 -29.93 30.37
N VAL A 751 -29.44 -30.02 31.39
CA VAL A 751 -28.01 -29.69 31.26
C VAL A 751 -27.25 -30.81 30.54
N THR A 752 -27.46 -32.08 30.91
CA THR A 752 -26.60 -33.17 30.42
C THR A 752 -26.98 -33.67 29.02
N GLN A 753 -28.26 -33.69 28.65
CA GLN A 753 -28.77 -34.26 27.40
C GLN A 753 -29.08 -33.17 26.36
N ARG A 754 -29.79 -32.11 26.76
CA ARG A 754 -30.19 -31.02 25.85
C ARG A 754 -29.11 -29.95 25.67
N ALA A 755 -28.10 -29.97 26.53
CA ALA A 755 -27.01 -29.02 26.61
C ALA A 755 -27.40 -27.60 27.04
N GLY A 756 -28.45 -27.51 27.85
CA GLY A 756 -28.84 -26.25 28.46
C GLY A 756 -27.77 -25.71 29.40
N GLY A 757 -27.65 -24.39 29.47
CA GLY A 757 -26.80 -23.71 30.44
C GLY A 757 -27.51 -23.54 31.78
N ILE A 758 -26.87 -23.84 32.90
CA ILE A 758 -27.40 -23.52 34.23
C ILE A 758 -26.44 -22.61 35.01
N LEU A 759 -26.98 -21.55 35.61
CA LEU A 759 -26.26 -20.70 36.54
C LEU A 759 -26.94 -20.72 37.91
N PHE A 760 -26.23 -21.21 38.92
CA PHE A 760 -26.65 -21.16 40.31
C PHE A 760 -26.23 -19.84 40.94
N ILE A 761 -27.17 -19.06 41.46
CA ILE A 761 -26.90 -17.80 42.18
C ILE A 761 -27.25 -18.01 43.66
N ASP A 762 -26.22 -18.10 44.48
CA ASP A 762 -26.40 -18.27 45.92
C ASP A 762 -26.95 -17.00 46.58
N GLY A 763 -27.58 -17.16 47.74
CA GLY A 763 -28.23 -16.08 48.48
C GLY A 763 -27.84 -16.07 49.96
N PRO A 764 -28.26 -15.04 50.70
CA PRO A 764 -27.87 -14.86 52.10
C PRO A 764 -28.45 -15.91 53.06
N ARG A 765 -29.44 -16.72 52.65
CA ARG A 765 -29.99 -17.86 53.43
C ARG A 765 -29.25 -19.18 53.15
N GLN A 766 -28.42 -19.24 52.11
CA GLN A 766 -27.57 -20.37 51.76
C GLN A 766 -28.35 -21.68 51.49
N ASN A 767 -29.54 -21.58 50.89
CA ASN A 767 -30.37 -22.77 50.61
C ASN A 767 -29.71 -23.75 49.63
N LEU A 768 -28.86 -23.28 48.70
CA LEU A 768 -28.20 -24.17 47.74
C LEU A 768 -27.29 -25.22 48.41
N ARG A 769 -26.74 -24.89 49.58
CA ARG A 769 -25.93 -25.80 50.39
C ARG A 769 -26.71 -27.04 50.85
N SER A 770 -28.05 -26.97 51.01
CA SER A 770 -28.82 -28.14 51.46
C SER A 770 -28.90 -29.26 50.43
N TYR A 771 -28.63 -28.97 49.16
CA TYR A 771 -28.56 -29.97 48.09
C TYR A 771 -27.26 -30.80 48.09
N GLU A 772 -26.29 -30.57 48.99
CA GLU A 772 -24.97 -31.25 48.99
C GLU A 772 -25.07 -32.80 49.00
N ASN A 773 -26.14 -33.36 49.55
CA ASN A 773 -26.33 -34.82 49.63
C ASN A 773 -26.72 -35.43 48.27
N LYS A 774 -25.70 -35.97 47.58
CA LYS A 774 -25.82 -36.60 46.25
C LYS A 774 -26.85 -37.75 46.16
N GLU A 775 -27.02 -38.52 47.22
CA GLU A 775 -27.98 -39.66 47.22
C GLU A 775 -29.43 -39.18 47.34
N LYS A 776 -29.64 -38.01 47.95
CA LYS A 776 -30.97 -37.43 48.15
C LYS A 776 -31.38 -36.50 47.02
N HIS A 777 -30.42 -35.79 46.42
CA HIS A 777 -30.66 -34.69 45.50
C HIS A 777 -29.89 -34.86 44.18
N PRO A 778 -30.55 -35.27 43.08
CA PRO A 778 -29.89 -35.42 41.77
C PRO A 778 -29.23 -34.14 41.25
N ILE A 779 -29.82 -32.98 41.51
CA ILE A 779 -29.30 -31.67 41.05
C ILE A 779 -27.90 -31.36 41.59
N SER A 780 -27.49 -32.01 42.68
CA SER A 780 -26.16 -31.86 43.27
C SER A 780 -25.01 -32.24 42.32
N ALA A 781 -25.29 -33.10 41.32
CA ALA A 781 -24.35 -33.48 40.28
C ALA A 781 -23.98 -32.31 39.35
N LEU A 782 -24.75 -31.22 39.34
CA LEU A 782 -24.49 -30.05 38.51
C LEU A 782 -23.54 -29.05 39.17
N PHE A 783 -23.50 -28.94 40.50
CA PHE A 783 -22.68 -27.93 41.18
C PHE A 783 -21.18 -28.11 40.87
N PRO A 784 -20.47 -27.06 40.40
CA PRO A 784 -19.02 -27.09 40.20
C PRO A 784 -18.22 -26.90 41.50
N VAL A 785 -18.89 -26.74 42.64
CA VAL A 785 -18.28 -26.44 43.93
C VAL A 785 -18.80 -27.37 45.03
N THR A 786 -18.10 -27.38 46.15
CA THR A 786 -18.55 -27.99 47.41
C THR A 786 -18.41 -27.02 48.56
N TRP A 787 -19.30 -27.10 49.55
CA TRP A 787 -19.28 -26.20 50.71
C TRP A 787 -18.36 -26.72 51.81
N LYS A 788 -17.69 -25.82 52.53
CA LYS A 788 -16.82 -26.22 53.65
C LYS A 788 -17.64 -26.80 54.80
N LYS A 789 -17.45 -28.10 55.10
CA LYS A 789 -18.24 -28.87 56.08
C LYS A 789 -18.35 -28.24 57.48
N ASN A 790 -17.31 -27.53 57.93
CA ASN A 790 -17.24 -26.88 59.26
C ASN A 790 -16.96 -25.35 59.19
N GLY A 791 -17.23 -24.70 58.06
CA GLY A 791 -17.04 -23.25 57.88
C GLY A 791 -18.24 -22.41 58.32
N PRO A 792 -18.06 -21.08 58.52
CA PRO A 792 -19.19 -20.16 58.69
C PRO A 792 -20.15 -20.24 57.50
N LEU A 793 -21.40 -19.80 57.66
CA LEU A 793 -22.35 -19.76 56.53
C LEU A 793 -21.99 -18.68 55.49
N ARG A 794 -21.40 -17.58 55.95
CA ARG A 794 -21.10 -16.39 55.14
C ARG A 794 -19.79 -15.77 55.62
N ILE A 795 -19.01 -15.23 54.68
CA ILE A 795 -17.77 -14.50 54.96
C ILE A 795 -17.83 -13.15 54.26
N SER A 796 -17.25 -12.10 54.85
CA SER A 796 -17.13 -10.80 54.19
C SER A 796 -15.82 -10.73 53.39
N PRO A 797 -15.87 -10.41 52.08
CA PRO A 797 -14.66 -10.30 51.26
C PRO A 797 -13.93 -8.97 51.51
N SER A 798 -12.60 -8.95 51.31
CA SER A 798 -11.77 -7.72 51.35
C SER A 798 -11.42 -7.18 49.96
N SER A 799 -11.33 -8.03 48.95
CA SER A 799 -11.15 -7.63 47.55
C SER A 799 -11.57 -8.74 46.58
N PHE A 800 -11.87 -8.39 45.34
CA PHE A 800 -11.91 -9.35 44.24
C PHE A 800 -10.49 -9.75 43.83
N VAL A 801 -10.32 -10.98 43.36
CA VAL A 801 -9.08 -11.53 42.81
C VAL A 801 -9.44 -12.23 41.51
N ARG A 802 -8.82 -11.78 40.41
CA ARG A 802 -9.01 -12.38 39.09
C ARG A 802 -7.88 -13.38 38.80
N PRO A 803 -8.17 -14.56 38.27
CA PRO A 803 -7.17 -15.57 37.87
C PRO A 803 -6.19 -15.08 36.77
N GLU A 804 -5.16 -15.89 36.49
CA GLU A 804 -4.24 -15.70 35.35
C GLU A 804 -4.99 -15.69 34.00
N GLU A 805 -4.38 -15.10 32.97
CA GLU A 805 -5.05 -14.78 31.68
C GLU A 805 -5.80 -15.96 31.04
N GLU A 806 -5.25 -17.17 31.12
CA GLU A 806 -5.87 -18.38 30.55
C GLU A 806 -7.27 -18.68 31.14
N ASN A 807 -7.53 -18.24 32.38
CA ASN A 807 -8.79 -18.41 33.09
C ASN A 807 -9.62 -17.10 33.20
N ARG A 808 -9.22 -16.01 32.52
CA ARG A 808 -10.03 -14.79 32.46
C ARG A 808 -11.17 -14.98 31.47
N LEU A 809 -12.40 -15.02 31.97
CA LEU A 809 -13.56 -14.91 31.08
C LEU A 809 -13.61 -13.52 30.46
N ASN A 810 -13.96 -13.43 29.18
CA ASN A 810 -14.38 -12.17 28.56
C ASN A 810 -15.50 -11.48 29.35
N ALA A 811 -16.29 -12.26 30.11
CA ALA A 811 -17.31 -11.77 31.05
C ALA A 811 -16.79 -10.88 32.19
N LEU A 812 -15.47 -10.90 32.42
CA LEU A 812 -14.80 -10.12 33.44
C LEU A 812 -14.03 -8.92 32.85
N THR A 813 -14.15 -8.70 31.53
CA THR A 813 -13.61 -7.53 30.82
C THR A 813 -14.71 -6.47 30.72
N LEU A 814 -14.74 -5.58 31.72
CA LEU A 814 -15.72 -4.52 31.86
C LEU A 814 -15.37 -3.29 31.00
N ASP A 815 -14.09 -3.11 30.66
CA ASP A 815 -13.58 -2.11 29.70
C ASP A 815 -12.57 -2.75 28.73
N PRO A 816 -12.57 -2.38 27.42
CA PRO A 816 -11.62 -2.93 26.45
C PRO A 816 -10.16 -2.51 26.70
N ILE A 817 -9.92 -1.43 27.45
CA ILE A 817 -8.58 -0.98 27.81
C ILE A 817 -8.16 -1.68 29.12
N GLU A 818 -7.09 -2.48 29.08
CA GLU A 818 -6.69 -3.35 30.20
C GLU A 818 -6.40 -2.56 31.48
N GLU A 819 -5.68 -1.44 31.40
CA GLU A 819 -5.34 -0.63 32.57
C GLU A 819 -6.58 -0.08 33.27
N ARG A 820 -7.59 0.31 32.46
CA ARG A 820 -8.85 0.86 32.95
C ARG A 820 -9.74 -0.25 33.54
N ASP A 821 -9.75 -1.42 32.92
CA ASP A 821 -10.46 -2.58 33.42
C ASP A 821 -9.94 -3.00 34.82
N GLU A 822 -8.62 -3.06 34.99
CA GLU A 822 -7.96 -3.30 36.28
C GLU A 822 -8.32 -2.24 37.34
N GLU A 823 -8.42 -0.98 36.95
CA GLU A 823 -8.82 0.11 37.85
C GLU A 823 -10.29 -0.04 38.29
N ILE A 824 -11.19 -0.39 37.36
CA ILE A 824 -12.61 -0.62 37.65
C ILE A 824 -12.77 -1.74 38.69
N TRP A 825 -12.11 -2.89 38.49
CA TRP A 825 -12.21 -4.03 39.42
C TRP A 825 -11.77 -3.71 40.85
N LYS A 826 -10.82 -2.79 41.03
CA LYS A 826 -10.38 -2.32 42.36
C LYS A 826 -11.42 -1.45 43.07
N HIS A 827 -12.27 -0.76 42.31
CA HIS A 827 -13.25 0.20 42.82
C HIS A 827 -14.70 -0.34 42.80
N LEU A 828 -14.94 -1.53 42.24
CA LEU A 828 -16.25 -2.15 42.25
C LEU A 828 -16.76 -2.37 43.67
N PRO A 829 -18.05 -2.07 43.95
CA PRO A 829 -18.65 -2.38 45.24
C PRO A 829 -18.54 -3.88 45.57
N LEU A 830 -17.90 -4.18 46.71
CA LEU A 830 -17.81 -5.54 47.23
C LEU A 830 -19.17 -5.99 47.82
N PRO A 831 -19.55 -7.27 47.64
CA PRO A 831 -20.75 -7.80 48.25
C PRO A 831 -20.57 -7.88 49.78
N ALA A 832 -21.67 -7.71 50.52
CA ALA A 832 -21.60 -7.79 51.99
C ALA A 832 -21.18 -9.18 52.50
N TRP A 833 -21.38 -10.21 51.68
CA TRP A 833 -21.13 -11.61 52.00
C TRP A 833 -20.73 -12.43 50.76
N ILE A 834 -20.01 -13.53 50.99
CA ILE A 834 -19.70 -14.59 50.01
C ILE A 834 -19.89 -15.97 50.67
N SER A 835 -20.21 -17.00 49.88
CA SER A 835 -20.32 -18.39 50.33
C SER A 835 -18.95 -19.06 50.42
N PRO A 836 -18.60 -19.74 51.53
CA PRO A 836 -17.32 -20.43 51.67
C PRO A 836 -17.36 -21.80 50.98
N VAL A 837 -16.98 -21.80 49.71
CA VAL A 837 -16.91 -22.99 48.86
C VAL A 837 -15.48 -23.33 48.45
N GLU A 838 -15.29 -24.54 47.95
CA GLU A 838 -14.09 -25.05 47.30
C GLU A 838 -14.47 -25.59 45.91
N SER A 839 -13.63 -25.34 44.89
CA SER A 839 -13.88 -25.84 43.54
C SER A 839 -13.74 -27.37 43.48
N LEU A 840 -14.61 -28.02 42.71
CA LEU A 840 -14.47 -29.45 42.44
C LEU A 840 -13.39 -29.70 41.38
N PRO A 841 -12.71 -30.87 41.42
CA PRO A 841 -11.79 -31.26 40.36
C PRO A 841 -12.45 -31.20 38.97
N GLY A 842 -11.76 -30.62 37.99
CA GLY A 842 -12.28 -30.41 36.63
C GLY A 842 -13.22 -29.20 36.48
N SER A 843 -13.22 -28.28 37.44
CA SER A 843 -13.96 -27.01 37.36
C SER A 843 -13.00 -25.83 37.26
N ASP A 844 -13.33 -24.87 36.42
CA ASP A 844 -12.57 -23.64 36.22
C ASP A 844 -13.05 -22.57 37.20
N VAL A 845 -12.11 -21.92 37.86
CA VAL A 845 -12.38 -20.78 38.75
C VAL A 845 -12.16 -19.51 37.95
N TYR A 846 -13.22 -18.71 37.80
CA TYR A 846 -13.21 -17.48 37.00
C TYR A 846 -13.09 -16.22 37.86
N LEU A 847 -13.60 -16.24 39.09
CA LEU A 847 -13.47 -15.13 40.02
C LEU A 847 -13.29 -15.65 41.44
N GLU A 848 -12.35 -15.06 42.16
CA GLU A 848 -12.11 -15.31 43.56
C GLU A 848 -12.31 -14.04 44.39
N ALA A 849 -12.52 -14.23 45.69
CA ALA A 849 -12.49 -13.15 46.66
C ALA A 849 -11.44 -13.44 47.72
N SER A 850 -10.64 -12.43 48.04
CA SER A 850 -9.71 -12.47 49.17
C SER A 850 -10.47 -12.23 50.47
N THR A 851 -10.05 -12.94 51.52
CA THR A 851 -10.52 -12.70 52.89
C THR A 851 -9.32 -12.32 53.74
N ASP A 852 -9.41 -11.17 54.43
CA ASP A 852 -8.35 -10.76 55.35
C ASP A 852 -8.44 -11.62 56.61
N GLY A 853 -7.48 -12.54 56.74
CA GLY A 853 -7.29 -13.28 57.98
C GLY A 853 -6.92 -12.30 59.10
N THR A 854 -7.66 -12.34 60.22
CA THR A 854 -7.32 -11.65 61.47
C THR A 854 -6.00 -12.12 62.11
N ASP A 855 -5.28 -13.05 61.47
CA ASP A 855 -3.97 -13.55 61.91
C ASP A 855 -2.82 -12.98 61.06
N LYS A 856 -2.09 -12.03 61.63
CA LYS A 856 -0.89 -11.39 61.04
C LYS A 856 0.29 -12.35 60.80
N ASN A 857 0.16 -13.65 61.08
CA ASN A 857 1.26 -14.63 61.07
C ASN A 857 1.08 -15.81 60.09
N LYS A 858 0.17 -15.73 59.09
CA LYS A 858 0.17 -16.68 57.97
C LYS A 858 0.10 -15.95 56.62
N SER A 859 1.22 -15.96 55.90
CA SER A 859 1.45 -15.33 54.60
C SER A 859 0.73 -15.99 53.41
N ALA A 860 -0.42 -16.62 53.61
CA ALA A 860 -1.25 -17.11 52.51
C ALA A 860 -2.55 -16.31 52.49
N LYS A 861 -2.72 -15.44 51.48
CA LYS A 861 -4.02 -14.83 51.18
C LYS A 861 -5.02 -15.98 51.01
N ASN A 862 -6.02 -16.03 51.88
CA ASN A 862 -7.03 -17.09 51.84
C ASN A 862 -8.09 -16.64 50.80
N THR A 863 -7.95 -17.11 49.57
CA THR A 863 -8.91 -16.85 48.50
C THR A 863 -10.04 -17.88 48.52
N ILE A 864 -11.23 -17.44 48.14
CA ILE A 864 -12.43 -18.27 48.04
C ILE A 864 -12.99 -18.10 46.63
N PRO A 865 -13.24 -19.19 45.88
CA PRO A 865 -13.87 -19.11 44.58
C PRO A 865 -15.32 -18.63 44.73
N ILE A 866 -15.67 -17.59 43.96
CA ILE A 866 -17.00 -16.97 43.98
C ILE A 866 -17.70 -17.01 42.62
N LEU A 867 -16.97 -17.30 41.55
CA LEU A 867 -17.53 -17.69 40.26
C LEU A 867 -16.75 -18.89 39.73
N THR A 868 -17.42 -20.02 39.58
CA THR A 868 -16.83 -21.27 39.10
C THR A 868 -17.74 -21.89 38.07
N GLY A 869 -17.18 -22.45 37.00
CA GLY A 869 -17.95 -23.17 36.00
C GLY A 869 -17.29 -24.47 35.60
N ARG A 870 -18.10 -25.38 35.05
CA ARG A 870 -17.62 -26.61 34.43
C ARG A 870 -18.58 -27.09 33.36
N LEU A 871 -18.08 -27.95 32.49
CA LEU A 871 -18.91 -28.74 31.59
C LEU A 871 -19.55 -29.89 32.37
N VAL A 872 -20.86 -30.08 32.21
CA VAL A 872 -21.60 -31.18 32.83
C VAL A 872 -22.44 -31.87 31.76
N GLY A 873 -21.95 -33.01 31.28
CA GLY A 873 -22.52 -33.65 30.12
C GLY A 873 -22.38 -32.76 28.87
N ALA A 874 -23.48 -32.50 28.17
CA ALA A 874 -23.46 -31.69 26.94
C ALA A 874 -23.52 -30.17 27.21
N GLY A 875 -23.94 -29.76 28.41
CA GLY A 875 -24.17 -28.37 28.80
C GLY A 875 -23.15 -27.84 29.81
N LYS A 876 -23.40 -26.64 30.31
CA LYS A 876 -22.51 -25.95 31.25
C LYS A 876 -23.22 -25.65 32.55
N ALA A 877 -22.53 -25.84 33.67
CA ALA A 877 -23.02 -25.49 34.99
C ALA A 877 -22.08 -24.51 35.66
N PHE A 878 -22.61 -23.35 36.02
CA PHE A 878 -21.89 -22.28 36.71
C PHE A 878 -22.48 -22.07 38.10
N TYR A 879 -21.64 -21.66 39.04
CA TYR A 879 -22.03 -21.29 40.39
C TYR A 879 -21.44 -19.93 40.74
N MET A 880 -22.30 -19.05 41.24
CA MET A 880 -21.98 -17.73 41.74
C MET A 880 -22.27 -17.69 43.24
N GLY A 881 -21.20 -17.57 44.04
CA GLY A 881 -21.23 -17.69 45.50
C GLY A 881 -21.64 -16.41 46.25
N PHE A 882 -22.29 -15.46 45.57
CA PHE A 882 -22.79 -14.23 46.16
C PHE A 882 -23.95 -13.67 45.32
N ASP A 883 -24.77 -12.83 45.95
CA ASP A 883 -25.64 -11.88 45.27
C ASP A 883 -25.16 -10.45 45.58
N GLU A 884 -25.72 -9.43 44.92
CA GLU A 884 -25.41 -7.99 45.04
C GLU A 884 -24.62 -7.34 43.89
N THR A 885 -24.54 -7.95 42.70
CA THR A 885 -23.95 -7.26 41.55
C THR A 885 -24.77 -6.06 41.09
N TRP A 886 -26.06 -6.01 41.42
CA TRP A 886 -26.90 -4.83 41.17
C TRP A 886 -26.33 -3.53 41.77
N ARG A 887 -25.45 -3.63 42.79
CA ARG A 887 -24.74 -2.50 43.39
C ARG A 887 -23.68 -1.91 42.46
N TRP A 888 -23.20 -2.66 41.48
CA TRP A 888 -22.26 -2.19 40.45
C TRP A 888 -22.87 -1.11 39.54
N ARG A 889 -24.16 -0.84 39.70
CA ARG A 889 -24.88 0.24 39.02
C ARG A 889 -24.76 1.59 39.73
N TYR A 890 -24.18 1.62 40.92
CA TYR A 890 -24.01 2.83 41.71
C TYR A 890 -23.14 3.84 40.94
N GLU A 891 -23.63 5.07 40.77
CA GLU A 891 -23.01 6.19 40.03
C GLU A 891 -22.77 5.99 38.51
N VAL A 892 -22.91 4.76 37.98
CA VAL A 892 -22.65 4.43 36.56
C VAL A 892 -23.83 3.79 35.82
N ALA A 893 -25.00 3.68 36.47
CA ALA A 893 -26.20 3.04 35.93
C ALA A 893 -25.92 1.63 35.39
N ASP A 894 -26.34 1.26 34.18
CA ASP A 894 -26.26 -0.13 33.71
C ASP A 894 -24.90 -0.52 33.11
N LEU A 895 -23.93 0.41 32.99
CA LEU A 895 -22.71 0.25 32.19
C LEU A 895 -21.94 -1.06 32.45
N TYR A 896 -21.54 -1.33 33.70
CA TYR A 896 -20.75 -2.52 34.04
C TYR A 896 -21.62 -3.74 34.32
N HIS A 897 -22.75 -3.54 35.00
CA HIS A 897 -23.70 -4.61 35.34
C HIS A 897 -24.24 -5.31 34.08
N GLN A 898 -24.66 -4.54 33.08
CA GLN A 898 -25.15 -5.09 31.81
C GLN A 898 -24.06 -5.85 31.05
N ARG A 899 -22.84 -5.30 30.97
CA ARG A 899 -21.71 -5.97 30.30
C ARG A 899 -21.40 -7.32 30.94
N PHE A 900 -21.24 -7.33 32.27
CA PHE A 900 -20.99 -8.54 33.04
C PHE A 900 -22.05 -9.62 32.79
N TRP A 901 -23.34 -9.28 32.94
CA TRP A 901 -24.43 -10.27 32.81
C TRP A 901 -24.62 -10.77 31.39
N ASN A 902 -24.53 -9.89 30.39
CA ASN A 902 -24.63 -10.30 28.98
C ASN A 902 -23.51 -11.27 28.58
N GLN A 903 -22.28 -10.96 28.98
CA GLN A 903 -21.13 -11.79 28.67
C GLN A 903 -21.15 -13.11 29.48
N LEU A 904 -21.51 -13.06 30.76
CA LEU A 904 -21.58 -14.25 31.62
C LEU A 904 -22.66 -15.22 31.13
N LEU A 905 -23.88 -14.74 30.89
CA LEU A 905 -24.97 -15.61 30.47
C LEU A 905 -24.77 -16.12 29.04
N SER A 906 -24.16 -15.33 28.16
CA SER A 906 -23.70 -15.81 26.85
C SER A 906 -22.65 -16.92 26.97
N LYS A 907 -21.76 -16.88 27.97
CA LYS A 907 -20.78 -17.94 28.22
C LYS A 907 -21.39 -19.21 28.82
N VAL A 908 -22.34 -19.04 29.75
CA VAL A 908 -23.07 -20.14 30.41
C VAL A 908 -23.97 -20.87 29.40
N MET A 909 -24.62 -20.13 28.51
CA MET A 909 -25.40 -20.70 27.42
C MET A 909 -24.47 -21.43 26.44
N GLU A 910 -24.90 -22.58 25.93
CA GLU A 910 -24.23 -23.16 24.76
C GLU A 910 -24.64 -22.36 23.51
N ARG A 911 -23.67 -22.03 22.64
CA ARG A 911 -24.00 -21.41 21.36
C ARG A 911 -24.92 -22.37 20.58
N PRO A 912 -26.14 -21.92 20.20
CA PRO A 912 -27.09 -22.78 19.52
C PRO A 912 -26.52 -23.25 18.18
N PHE A 913 -26.85 -24.47 17.79
CA PHE A 913 -26.48 -24.97 16.47
C PHE A 913 -27.32 -24.27 15.39
N ALA A 914 -26.69 -23.96 14.25
CA ALA A 914 -27.36 -23.35 13.11
C ALA A 914 -28.46 -24.26 12.54
N LEU A 915 -28.17 -25.56 12.45
CA LEU A 915 -29.14 -26.62 12.20
C LEU A 915 -29.27 -27.51 13.44
N ASN A 916 -30.49 -27.71 13.93
CA ASN A 916 -30.74 -28.59 15.08
C ASN A 916 -31.97 -29.46 14.82
N GLN A 917 -31.73 -30.74 14.54
CA GLN A 917 -32.72 -31.79 14.41
C GLN A 917 -32.59 -32.83 15.53
N ASP A 918 -33.42 -33.87 15.51
CA ASP A 918 -33.50 -34.88 16.57
C ASP A 918 -32.25 -35.74 16.67
N GLN A 919 -31.64 -36.12 15.53
CA GLN A 919 -30.45 -36.98 15.47
C GLN A 919 -29.15 -36.22 15.14
N LEU A 920 -29.25 -35.13 14.36
CA LEU A 920 -28.11 -34.31 13.94
C LEU A 920 -28.30 -32.85 14.36
N SER A 921 -27.28 -32.27 14.97
CA SER A 921 -27.15 -30.82 15.11
C SER A 921 -25.79 -30.38 14.57
N MET A 922 -25.74 -29.35 13.73
CA MET A 922 -24.49 -28.89 13.11
C MET A 922 -24.41 -27.37 13.00
N ASP A 923 -23.19 -26.86 13.09
CA ASP A 923 -22.83 -25.44 13.13
C ASP A 923 -21.42 -25.26 12.57
N VAL A 924 -21.20 -24.16 11.84
CA VAL A 924 -19.89 -23.78 11.28
C VAL A 924 -19.35 -22.48 11.88
N GLY A 925 -19.91 -22.02 13.00
CA GLY A 925 -19.40 -20.87 13.74
C GLY A 925 -19.95 -19.53 13.25
N GLY A 926 -20.99 -19.55 12.43
CA GLY A 926 -21.60 -18.42 11.75
C GLY A 926 -21.88 -18.78 10.29
N SER A 927 -22.70 -18.02 9.58
CA SER A 927 -22.92 -18.31 8.16
C SER A 927 -21.91 -17.67 7.21
N ALA A 928 -21.07 -16.76 7.70
CA ALA A 928 -20.09 -16.06 6.87
C ALA A 928 -18.74 -15.91 7.58
N HIS A 929 -17.66 -16.27 6.89
CA HIS A 929 -16.30 -16.28 7.42
C HIS A 929 -15.36 -15.43 6.57
N ASN A 930 -14.28 -14.94 7.18
CA ASN A 930 -13.24 -14.24 6.43
C ASN A 930 -12.25 -15.26 5.85
N LYS A 931 -11.74 -14.99 4.64
CA LYS A 931 -10.68 -15.79 4.01
C LYS A 931 -9.48 -15.94 4.96
N GLY A 932 -8.87 -17.13 4.97
CA GLY A 932 -7.65 -17.43 5.73
C GLY A 932 -7.84 -17.72 7.23
N LYS A 933 -9.03 -17.49 7.79
CA LYS A 933 -9.32 -17.86 9.19
C LYS A 933 -9.76 -19.32 9.31
N ALA A 934 -9.44 -19.93 10.46
CA ALA A 934 -9.97 -21.24 10.83
C ALA A 934 -11.51 -21.16 10.94
N ILE A 935 -12.21 -22.06 10.25
CA ILE A 935 -13.66 -22.14 10.33
C ILE A 935 -14.01 -23.30 11.26
N PRO A 936 -14.56 -23.02 12.46
CA PRO A 936 -14.82 -24.05 13.45
C PRO A 936 -16.09 -24.83 13.07
N ILE A 937 -15.95 -26.15 12.93
CA ILE A 937 -17.05 -27.07 12.67
C ILE A 937 -17.45 -27.73 13.99
N ARG A 938 -18.74 -27.65 14.32
CA ARG A 938 -19.35 -28.29 15.49
C ARG A 938 -20.49 -29.18 15.05
N VAL A 939 -20.44 -30.45 15.43
CA VAL A 939 -21.47 -31.44 15.12
C VAL A 939 -21.84 -32.18 16.38
N ARG A 940 -23.14 -32.40 16.61
CA ARG A 940 -23.65 -33.23 17.69
C ARG A 940 -24.54 -34.32 17.13
N LEU A 941 -24.23 -35.56 17.51
CA LEU A 941 -24.97 -36.74 17.07
C LEU A 941 -25.77 -37.36 18.21
N ARG A 942 -26.96 -37.86 17.90
CA ARG A 942 -27.85 -38.59 18.80
C ARG A 942 -28.46 -39.78 18.05
N ASP A 943 -28.65 -40.88 18.76
CA ASP A 943 -29.33 -42.07 18.25
C ASP A 943 -30.86 -41.86 18.16
N LYS A 944 -31.59 -42.80 17.55
CA LYS A 944 -33.06 -42.78 17.35
C LYS A 944 -33.89 -42.59 18.63
N ASN A 945 -33.29 -42.87 19.79
CA ASN A 945 -33.89 -42.67 21.12
C ASN A 945 -33.45 -41.35 21.80
N GLY A 946 -32.79 -40.44 21.08
CA GLY A 946 -32.23 -39.18 21.61
C GLY A 946 -31.01 -39.37 22.51
N LYS A 947 -30.44 -40.57 22.57
CA LYS A 947 -29.27 -40.90 23.40
C LYS A 947 -27.97 -40.63 22.66
N ILE A 948 -26.94 -40.30 23.43
CA ILE A 948 -25.61 -39.91 22.93
C ILE A 948 -24.78 -41.17 22.61
N PRO A 949 -23.94 -41.17 21.56
CA PRO A 949 -23.01 -42.27 21.27
C PRO A 949 -22.01 -42.50 22.41
N GLU A 950 -21.83 -43.75 22.83
CA GLU A 950 -20.85 -44.14 23.87
C GLU A 950 -19.47 -44.41 23.27
N GLN A 951 -18.41 -44.31 24.08
CA GLN A 951 -17.04 -44.60 23.63
C GLN A 951 -16.85 -46.11 23.36
N PRO A 952 -16.13 -46.50 22.29
CA PRO A 952 -15.40 -45.66 21.33
C PRO A 952 -16.34 -44.95 20.33
N TYR A 953 -16.10 -43.66 20.11
CA TYR A 953 -16.92 -42.85 19.21
C TYR A 953 -16.84 -43.34 17.74
N PRO A 954 -17.93 -43.22 16.97
CA PRO A 954 -17.93 -43.51 15.53
C PRO A 954 -17.02 -42.54 14.76
N GLU A 955 -16.57 -42.95 13.58
CA GLU A 955 -15.92 -42.05 12.63
C GLU A 955 -16.94 -41.04 12.11
N VAL A 956 -16.63 -39.76 12.22
CA VAL A 956 -17.50 -38.66 11.78
C VAL A 956 -16.67 -37.71 10.94
N ASP A 957 -17.11 -37.48 9.71
CA ASP A 957 -16.48 -36.53 8.80
C ASP A 957 -17.46 -35.42 8.44
N ALA A 958 -16.99 -34.17 8.41
CA ALA A 958 -17.68 -33.09 7.74
C ALA A 958 -17.22 -32.99 6.29
N LEU A 959 -18.17 -32.96 5.36
CA LEU A 959 -17.88 -32.78 3.93
C LEU A 959 -18.24 -31.36 3.53
N ILE A 960 -17.30 -30.69 2.87
CA ILE A 960 -17.49 -29.35 2.32
C ILE A 960 -17.71 -29.48 0.82
N TRP A 961 -18.85 -28.97 0.37
CA TRP A 961 -19.32 -29.00 -1.00
C TRP A 961 -19.19 -27.61 -1.62
N ASP A 962 -18.67 -27.57 -2.84
CA ASP A 962 -18.81 -26.46 -3.78
C ASP A 962 -19.77 -26.93 -4.88
N GLU A 963 -20.96 -26.33 -4.94
CA GLU A 963 -22.10 -26.81 -5.73
C GLU A 963 -22.41 -28.32 -5.49
N ASP A 964 -21.97 -29.18 -6.40
CA ASP A 964 -22.19 -30.64 -6.39
C ASP A 964 -20.90 -31.44 -6.12
N GLU A 965 -19.73 -30.80 -5.97
CA GLU A 965 -18.43 -31.45 -5.77
C GLU A 965 -17.93 -31.30 -4.32
N VAL A 966 -17.43 -32.38 -3.72
CA VAL A 966 -16.80 -32.35 -2.39
C VAL A 966 -15.35 -31.90 -2.52
N ILE A 967 -15.07 -30.67 -2.10
CA ILE A 967 -13.73 -30.07 -2.17
C ILE A 967 -12.87 -30.35 -0.94
N ALA A 968 -13.48 -30.64 0.21
CA ALA A 968 -12.77 -30.97 1.43
C ALA A 968 -13.53 -31.97 2.30
N THR A 969 -12.79 -32.87 2.95
CA THR A 969 -13.29 -33.81 3.96
C THR A 969 -12.53 -33.58 5.25
N VAL A 970 -13.24 -33.17 6.31
CA VAL A 970 -12.67 -32.79 7.59
C VAL A 970 -13.04 -33.85 8.63
N PRO A 971 -12.07 -34.65 9.11
CA PRO A 971 -12.35 -35.61 10.17
C PRO A 971 -12.64 -34.88 11.48
N LEU A 972 -13.79 -35.16 12.08
CA LEU A 972 -14.20 -34.54 13.33
C LEU A 972 -13.80 -35.43 14.50
N LYS A 973 -13.24 -34.81 15.53
CA LYS A 973 -12.84 -35.50 16.76
C LYS A 973 -13.93 -35.35 17.81
N GLY A 974 -14.36 -36.49 18.36
CA GLY A 974 -15.20 -36.49 19.55
C GLY A 974 -14.45 -35.87 20.72
N VAL A 975 -15.06 -34.89 21.38
CA VAL A 975 -14.44 -34.24 22.55
C VAL A 975 -14.76 -35.06 23.80
N ASP A 976 -13.70 -35.52 24.47
CA ASP A 976 -13.83 -36.20 25.76
C ASP A 976 -14.52 -35.26 26.74
N SER A 977 -15.54 -35.77 27.46
CA SER A 977 -16.42 -35.05 28.41
C SER A 977 -17.60 -34.24 27.84
N SER A 978 -17.77 -34.11 26.52
CA SER A 978 -18.84 -33.26 25.93
C SER A 978 -19.99 -34.02 25.26
N ASN A 979 -20.33 -35.22 25.74
CA ASN A 979 -21.61 -35.89 25.44
C ASN A 979 -22.05 -35.87 23.95
N GLY A 980 -21.22 -36.40 23.05
CA GLY A 980 -21.59 -36.59 21.63
C GLY A 980 -21.34 -35.38 20.72
N LEU A 981 -20.59 -34.38 21.20
CA LEU A 981 -20.06 -33.29 20.40
C LEU A 981 -18.76 -33.70 19.70
N PHE A 982 -18.71 -33.44 18.40
CA PHE A 982 -17.58 -33.63 17.50
C PHE A 982 -17.15 -32.25 16.97
N ILE A 983 -15.85 -31.98 17.01
CA ILE A 983 -15.28 -30.70 16.59
C ILE A 983 -14.20 -30.94 15.54
N GLY A 984 -14.13 -30.05 14.56
CA GLY A 984 -13.07 -29.97 13.57
C GLY A 984 -12.91 -28.53 13.09
N GLU A 985 -11.88 -28.28 12.30
CA GLU A 985 -11.63 -26.97 11.71
C GLU A 985 -11.25 -27.14 10.24
N VAL A 986 -11.74 -26.25 9.38
CA VAL A 986 -11.36 -26.18 7.97
C VAL A 986 -10.59 -24.89 7.69
N PHE A 987 -9.58 -24.99 6.81
CA PHE A 987 -8.68 -23.91 6.43
C PHE A 987 -8.54 -23.86 4.90
N GLY A 988 -8.15 -22.71 4.37
CA GLY A 988 -7.74 -22.59 2.96
C GLY A 988 -8.88 -22.65 1.95
N LEU A 989 -10.13 -22.37 2.36
CA LEU A 989 -11.24 -22.19 1.44
C LEU A 989 -11.15 -20.81 0.76
N ASP A 990 -11.37 -20.78 -0.55
CA ASP A 990 -11.41 -19.55 -1.33
C ASP A 990 -12.74 -18.81 -1.13
N ALA A 991 -12.83 -17.58 -1.64
CA ALA A 991 -14.04 -16.79 -1.54
C ALA A 991 -15.16 -17.37 -2.43
N ASN A 992 -16.06 -18.16 -1.85
CA ASN A 992 -17.23 -18.71 -2.52
C ASN A 992 -18.33 -19.06 -1.50
N SER A 993 -19.51 -19.44 -1.99
CA SER A 993 -20.57 -20.06 -1.20
C SER A 993 -20.38 -21.58 -1.14
N TYR A 994 -20.33 -22.14 0.06
CA TYR A 994 -20.14 -23.56 0.31
C TYR A 994 -21.30 -24.16 1.08
N GLN A 995 -21.38 -25.49 1.06
CA GLN A 995 -22.34 -26.25 1.85
C GLN A 995 -21.60 -27.30 2.67
N MET A 996 -22.00 -27.51 3.92
CA MET A 996 -21.46 -28.55 4.79
C MET A 996 -22.50 -29.66 5.01
N SER A 997 -22.10 -30.92 4.83
CA SER A 997 -22.87 -32.07 5.32
C SER A 997 -22.04 -32.95 6.26
N VAL A 998 -22.69 -33.85 6.99
CA VAL A 998 -22.04 -34.72 7.98
C VAL A 998 -22.21 -36.18 7.59
N ARG A 999 -21.09 -36.90 7.51
CA ARG A 999 -21.05 -38.35 7.32
C ARG A 999 -20.73 -39.03 8.64
N ALA A 1000 -21.69 -39.81 9.17
CA ALA A 1000 -21.52 -40.59 10.39
C ALA A 1000 -22.06 -42.03 10.19
N PRO A 1001 -21.23 -42.94 9.65
CA PRO A 1001 -21.64 -44.31 9.35
C PRO A 1001 -22.15 -45.03 10.60
N GLY A 1002 -23.35 -45.59 10.53
CA GLY A 1002 -23.96 -46.37 11.63
C GLY A 1002 -24.88 -45.59 12.58
N ILE A 1003 -24.94 -44.26 12.46
CA ILE A 1003 -25.92 -43.42 13.17
C ILE A 1003 -26.90 -42.79 12.17
N LEU A 1004 -26.38 -42.18 11.10
CA LEU A 1004 -27.18 -41.55 10.04
C LEU A 1004 -27.29 -42.51 8.85
N ASP A 1005 -28.47 -42.56 8.22
CA ASP A 1005 -28.69 -43.35 7.00
C ASP A 1005 -28.03 -42.65 5.79
N GLU A 1006 -27.55 -43.41 4.79
CA GLU A 1006 -26.80 -42.86 3.62
C GLU A 1006 -27.59 -41.82 2.79
N MET A 1007 -28.93 -41.83 2.85
CA MET A 1007 -29.77 -40.82 2.19
C MET A 1007 -29.89 -39.52 3.00
N GLU A 1008 -29.90 -39.59 4.34
CA GLU A 1008 -29.94 -38.40 5.21
C GLU A 1008 -28.66 -37.57 5.09
N PHE A 1009 -27.53 -38.22 4.79
CA PHE A 1009 -26.24 -37.60 4.51
C PHE A 1009 -26.25 -36.61 3.33
N SER A 1010 -27.04 -36.89 2.28
CA SER A 1010 -27.07 -36.07 1.06
C SER A 1010 -28.11 -34.95 1.09
N GLU A 1011 -29.16 -35.09 1.89
CA GLU A 1011 -30.26 -34.11 1.96
C GLU A 1011 -29.94 -32.97 2.94
N GLN A 1012 -29.13 -33.21 3.97
CA GLN A 1012 -28.90 -32.22 5.03
C GLN A 1012 -27.60 -31.43 4.81
N LYS A 1013 -27.74 -30.29 4.13
CA LYS A 1013 -26.64 -29.37 3.82
C LYS A 1013 -26.81 -28.03 4.57
N LEU A 1014 -25.78 -27.60 5.30
CA LEU A 1014 -25.72 -26.29 5.96
C LEU A 1014 -24.92 -25.31 5.08
N PRO A 1015 -25.54 -24.26 4.51
CA PRO A 1015 -24.81 -23.28 3.71
C PRO A 1015 -23.97 -22.34 4.59
N PHE A 1016 -22.79 -21.96 4.09
CA PHE A 1016 -21.95 -20.91 4.64
C PHE A 1016 -21.12 -20.24 3.53
N GLU A 1017 -20.68 -19.01 3.74
CA GLU A 1017 -19.98 -18.19 2.75
C GLU A 1017 -18.59 -17.80 3.25
N ILE A 1018 -17.60 -17.84 2.36
CA ILE A 1018 -16.31 -17.20 2.59
C ILE A 1018 -16.32 -15.85 1.90
N LYS A 1019 -16.27 -14.80 2.71
CA LYS A 1019 -16.25 -13.42 2.24
C LYS A 1019 -15.02 -13.23 1.35
N PRO A 1020 -15.17 -12.57 0.18
CA PRO A 1020 -14.01 -12.07 -0.53
C PRO A 1020 -13.21 -11.17 0.40
N GLY A 1021 -11.88 -11.33 0.40
CA GLY A 1021 -11.01 -10.41 1.11
C GLY A 1021 -11.35 -8.99 0.68
N LEU A 1022 -11.64 -8.12 1.65
CA LEU A 1022 -11.86 -6.70 1.38
C LEU A 1022 -10.58 -6.19 0.72
N ASN A 1023 -10.68 -5.76 -0.54
CA ASN A 1023 -9.56 -5.14 -1.21
C ASN A 1023 -9.34 -3.76 -0.60
N LYS A 1024 -8.44 -3.68 0.38
CA LYS A 1024 -8.13 -2.43 1.08
C LYS A 1024 -7.10 -1.59 0.34
N GLU A 1025 -6.37 -2.16 -0.61
CA GLU A 1025 -5.24 -1.48 -1.27
C GLU A 1025 -5.72 -0.25 -2.05
N LYS A 1026 -6.82 -0.38 -2.79
CA LYS A 1026 -7.42 0.73 -3.55
C LYS A 1026 -8.32 1.68 -2.73
N ASN A 1027 -8.42 1.48 -1.42
CA ASN A 1027 -9.15 2.42 -0.55
C ASN A 1027 -8.36 3.69 -0.27
N PHE A 1028 -7.03 3.67 -0.40
CA PHE A 1028 -6.17 4.82 -0.23
C PHE A 1028 -5.32 5.00 -1.48
N LEU A 1029 -5.64 6.03 -2.25
CA LEU A 1029 -5.02 6.28 -3.55
C LEU A 1029 -3.76 7.15 -3.46
N VAL A 1030 -3.34 7.55 -2.26
CA VAL A 1030 -2.19 8.44 -2.02
C VAL A 1030 -1.05 7.62 -1.46
N CYS A 1031 0.18 7.94 -1.84
CA CYS A 1031 1.38 7.31 -1.26
C CYS A 1031 1.52 7.68 0.23
N ASP A 1032 1.72 6.69 1.11
CA ASP A 1032 2.04 6.93 2.52
C ASP A 1032 3.55 7.19 2.67
N GLU A 1033 3.96 8.41 2.30
CA GLU A 1033 5.36 8.85 2.41
C GLU A 1033 5.85 8.81 3.88
N ASN A 1034 4.96 9.03 4.86
CA ASN A 1034 5.32 9.05 6.27
C ASN A 1034 5.72 7.65 6.76
N LEU A 1035 4.91 6.63 6.45
CA LEU A 1035 5.22 5.24 6.83
C LEU A 1035 6.56 4.80 6.23
N LEU A 1036 6.76 5.04 4.94
CA LEU A 1036 8.01 4.67 4.24
C LEU A 1036 9.22 5.41 4.82
N SER A 1037 9.08 6.71 5.11
CA SER A 1037 10.13 7.50 5.76
C SER A 1037 10.49 6.98 7.14
N GLU A 1038 9.50 6.71 7.99
CA GLU A 1038 9.73 6.17 9.34
C GLU A 1038 10.37 4.77 9.28
N MET A 1039 9.98 3.90 8.35
CA MET A 1039 10.61 2.60 8.15
C MET A 1039 12.08 2.73 7.75
N ALA A 1040 12.39 3.61 6.81
CA ALA A 1040 13.76 3.83 6.37
C ALA A 1040 14.63 4.37 7.51
N GLU A 1041 14.17 5.40 8.23
CA GLU A 1041 14.90 5.98 9.37
C GLU A 1041 15.13 4.97 10.49
N LEU A 1042 14.10 4.21 10.88
CA LEU A 1042 14.20 3.22 11.95
C LEU A 1042 15.16 2.08 11.62
N SER A 1043 15.30 1.71 10.34
CA SER A 1043 16.23 0.68 9.88
C SER A 1043 17.68 1.17 9.70
N GLY A 1044 17.90 2.50 9.71
CA GLY A 1044 19.19 3.13 9.41
C GLY A 1044 19.43 3.44 7.92
N GLY A 1045 18.40 3.34 7.08
CA GLY A 1045 18.41 3.75 5.68
C GLY A 1045 17.88 5.17 5.46
N SER A 1046 17.32 5.44 4.28
CA SER A 1046 16.77 6.76 3.90
C SER A 1046 15.64 6.61 2.89
N TYR A 1047 14.67 7.53 2.94
CA TYR A 1047 13.55 7.58 2.03
C TYR A 1047 13.86 8.42 0.79
N PHE A 1048 13.41 7.93 -0.36
CA PHE A 1048 13.54 8.61 -1.64
C PHE A 1048 12.16 8.70 -2.29
N ARG A 1049 11.84 9.89 -2.80
CA ARG A 1049 10.70 10.05 -3.72
C ARG A 1049 11.04 9.50 -5.09
N GLU A 1050 10.02 9.11 -5.84
CA GLU A 1050 10.14 8.60 -7.22
C GLU A 1050 11.02 9.51 -8.11
N GLU A 1051 10.84 10.83 -8.06
CA GLU A 1051 11.64 11.80 -8.85
C GLU A 1051 13.11 11.90 -8.42
N ASN A 1052 13.48 11.34 -7.27
CA ASN A 1052 14.83 11.38 -6.69
C ASN A 1052 15.52 10.01 -6.76
N PHE A 1053 15.03 9.08 -7.57
CA PHE A 1053 15.54 7.71 -7.66
C PHE A 1053 17.05 7.65 -7.98
N ASN A 1054 17.56 8.58 -8.80
CA ASN A 1054 19.00 8.70 -9.05
C ASN A 1054 19.87 8.85 -7.77
N GLU A 1055 19.36 9.46 -6.70
CA GLU A 1055 20.11 9.64 -5.46
C GLU A 1055 20.29 8.34 -4.66
N LEU A 1056 19.33 7.42 -4.76
CA LEU A 1056 19.42 6.09 -4.17
C LEU A 1056 20.69 5.38 -4.63
N LYS A 1057 21.03 5.52 -5.92
CA LYS A 1057 22.21 4.90 -6.52
C LYS A 1057 23.51 5.38 -5.86
N GLU A 1058 23.62 6.68 -5.58
CA GLU A 1058 24.79 7.25 -4.89
C GLU A 1058 24.98 6.66 -3.48
N VAL A 1059 23.89 6.31 -2.80
CA VAL A 1059 23.92 5.71 -1.46
C VAL A 1059 24.19 4.20 -1.51
N LEU A 1060 23.82 3.52 -2.60
CA LEU A 1060 24.08 2.09 -2.79
C LEU A 1060 25.52 1.80 -3.25
N ARG A 1061 26.16 2.70 -4.02
CA ARG A 1061 27.55 2.52 -4.52
C ARG A 1061 28.58 2.09 -3.46
N PRO A 1062 28.63 2.67 -2.24
CA PRO A 1062 29.63 2.32 -1.22
C PRO A 1062 29.42 0.95 -0.56
N ILE A 1063 28.30 0.26 -0.82
CA ILE A 1063 27.97 -1.04 -0.20
C ILE A 1063 28.88 -2.13 -0.73
N SER A 1064 29.26 -2.05 -2.02
CA SER A 1064 30.23 -2.96 -2.62
C SER A 1064 31.64 -2.38 -2.67
N SER A 1065 32.62 -3.26 -2.46
CA SER A 1065 34.04 -2.99 -2.76
C SER A 1065 34.55 -3.84 -3.93
N GLY A 1066 33.69 -4.70 -4.49
CA GLY A 1066 34.01 -5.69 -5.49
C GLY A 1066 33.76 -5.22 -6.92
N ARG A 1067 34.57 -5.68 -7.88
CA ARG A 1067 34.37 -5.48 -9.33
C ARG A 1067 34.68 -6.75 -10.10
N ILE A 1068 33.88 -7.03 -11.13
CA ILE A 1068 34.21 -8.05 -12.13
C ILE A 1068 35.22 -7.46 -13.10
N ILE A 1069 36.45 -8.00 -13.10
CA ILE A 1069 37.47 -7.66 -14.08
C ILE A 1069 37.44 -8.76 -15.15
N ILE A 1070 36.92 -8.39 -16.32
CA ILE A 1070 36.99 -9.21 -17.52
C ILE A 1070 38.31 -8.87 -18.21
N ASN A 1071 39.26 -9.79 -18.17
CA ASN A 1071 40.52 -9.65 -18.89
C ASN A 1071 40.49 -10.52 -20.15
N GLU A 1072 40.57 -9.88 -21.32
CA GLU A 1072 40.55 -10.57 -22.60
C GLU A 1072 41.96 -10.72 -23.17
N ILE A 1073 42.45 -11.95 -23.22
CA ILE A 1073 43.72 -12.27 -23.86
C ILE A 1073 43.43 -12.66 -25.31
N ILE A 1074 43.80 -11.79 -26.24
CA ILE A 1074 43.64 -12.01 -27.68
C ILE A 1074 44.70 -13.02 -28.17
N LEU A 1075 44.36 -14.32 -28.18
CA LEU A 1075 45.32 -15.39 -28.47
C LEU A 1075 45.86 -15.33 -29.90
N TRP A 1076 45.04 -14.92 -30.88
CA TRP A 1076 45.41 -14.89 -32.29
C TRP A 1076 46.42 -13.78 -32.68
N GLN A 1077 46.54 -12.73 -31.86
CA GLN A 1077 47.56 -11.68 -32.03
C GLN A 1077 48.83 -11.96 -31.22
N SER A 1078 48.87 -13.04 -30.45
CA SER A 1078 50.01 -13.35 -29.59
C SER A 1078 51.22 -13.83 -30.40
N TYR A 1079 52.42 -13.38 -30.00
CA TYR A 1079 53.67 -13.88 -30.57
C TYR A 1079 53.82 -15.40 -30.40
N GLY A 1080 53.22 -15.99 -29.37
CA GLY A 1080 53.25 -17.44 -29.13
C GLY A 1080 52.62 -18.24 -30.26
N TRP A 1081 51.47 -17.81 -30.78
CA TRP A 1081 50.78 -18.47 -31.89
C TRP A 1081 51.61 -18.39 -33.18
N LEU A 1082 52.21 -17.24 -33.45
CA LEU A 1082 53.10 -17.02 -34.60
C LEU A 1082 54.37 -17.86 -34.50
N ILE A 1083 55.02 -17.90 -33.32
CA ILE A 1083 56.20 -18.74 -33.08
C ILE A 1083 55.86 -20.21 -33.29
N PHE A 1084 54.70 -20.68 -32.85
CA PHE A 1084 54.26 -22.05 -33.04
C PHE A 1084 54.07 -22.41 -34.52
N VAL A 1085 53.43 -21.54 -35.31
CA VAL A 1085 53.29 -21.75 -36.77
C VAL A 1085 54.65 -21.74 -37.47
N VAL A 1086 55.51 -20.75 -37.16
CA VAL A 1086 56.86 -20.65 -37.72
C VAL A 1086 57.70 -21.87 -37.32
N PHE A 1087 57.57 -22.38 -36.10
CA PHE A 1087 58.24 -23.57 -35.64
C PHE A 1087 57.79 -24.82 -36.41
N LEU A 1088 56.48 -25.01 -36.63
CA LEU A 1088 55.96 -26.13 -37.42
C LEU A 1088 56.47 -26.11 -38.87
N LEU A 1089 56.41 -24.95 -39.52
CA LEU A 1089 56.90 -24.77 -40.90
C LEU A 1089 58.43 -24.89 -40.97
N GLY A 1090 59.14 -24.36 -39.97
CA GLY A 1090 60.59 -24.46 -39.87
C GLY A 1090 61.07 -25.89 -39.62
N LEU A 1091 60.38 -26.63 -38.76
CA LEU A 1091 60.62 -28.05 -38.49
C LEU A 1091 60.33 -28.90 -39.73
N GLU A 1092 59.21 -28.63 -40.41
CA GLU A 1092 58.87 -29.26 -41.70
C GLU A 1092 59.99 -29.03 -42.72
N MET A 1093 60.45 -27.78 -42.89
CA MET A 1093 61.51 -27.42 -43.82
C MET A 1093 62.86 -28.07 -43.45
N PHE A 1094 63.21 -28.07 -42.16
CA PHE A 1094 64.44 -28.72 -41.67
C PHE A 1094 64.44 -30.22 -41.95
N LEU A 1095 63.30 -30.89 -41.70
CA LEU A 1095 63.13 -32.32 -41.97
C LEU A 1095 63.13 -32.62 -43.47
N ARG A 1096 62.52 -31.76 -44.31
CA ARG A 1096 62.60 -31.84 -45.78
C ARG A 1096 64.06 -31.72 -46.27
N LYS A 1097 64.83 -30.76 -45.74
CA LYS A 1097 66.25 -30.55 -46.10
C LYS A 1097 67.12 -31.73 -45.68
N ARG A 1098 66.93 -32.25 -44.45
CA ARG A 1098 67.66 -33.43 -43.95
C ARG A 1098 67.33 -34.71 -44.74
N ALA A 1099 66.13 -34.81 -45.29
CA ALA A 1099 65.69 -35.92 -46.11
C ALA A 1099 66.01 -35.75 -47.61
N GLY A 1100 66.68 -34.66 -48.02
CA GLY A 1100 67.07 -34.41 -49.42
C GLY A 1100 65.91 -34.06 -50.35
N MET A 1101 64.80 -33.52 -49.82
CA MET A 1101 63.60 -33.13 -50.58
C MET A 1101 63.57 -31.64 -50.98
N LEU A 1102 64.55 -30.87 -50.50
CA LEU A 1102 64.86 -29.48 -50.85
C LEU A 1102 66.26 -29.46 -51.47
#